data_AF-A0A8T4XXE4-F1
#
_entry.id   AF-A0A8T4XXE4-F1
#
_cell.length_a   1.000
_cell.length_b   1.000
_cell.length_c   1.000
_cell.angle_alpha   90.00
_cell.angle_beta   90.00
_cell.angle_gamma   90.00
#
_symmetry.space_group_name_H-M   'P 1'
#
loop_
_entity.id
_entity.type
_entity.pdbx_description
1 polymer ?
#
loop_
_entity_poly.entity_id
_entity_poly.type
_entity_poly.pdbx_seq_one_letter_code
_entity_poly.pdbx_strand_id
1 'polypeptide(L)'
;MFYHAPKENAYANVAKYGESWIRPRELGVLWCDPRDVYAVVVRFKSPPRDLKVEDVRLQYWQCHWPKFRETVGAGFSGWGPIDDLYNGQWRSAEFYLDVDGSVWRFKFKPVSVEFPEVKDYDVEYRRTLKIRLLSSKDLPEVESFEVYTDSTWKIMDVSIEWGCGDDYERTWDGFIEVFNGEFAGLKPLSPNSRVEVVSENSWRSKVEHNETDGIEARIWYTHSGRAESFDETIVTVRSKAFSFSFSMEDLERERAIFIREYDVLISKSSEKLRLETYKRELSEKGLTSIYDLIEKMPEQTLERAWKEMPTKRRSIHFIVGCKGRRQKFGVDTRGVVFIPKLWNVRVRGKYSDRFLWDGDTVAYSFGLPNHEPEERMLEDGFLPIVRAKWVEDGITYGQEVFATLLFKNVLDDLKGEEFVDGDDPIVCMVKLTFTSQALSRRSLNLKLSSICKNHWRDAKGVEEKLTYEDGFVYALYPEKAPSRRFRYMLDLKGHGRVENLNGSLVYTIDIDPGESHTIYVKIPSITLLEGFEFEKLKSLDYEAERVKVVEYWRRLLDRGMQIHVPDKWLSDFYRAYLSHVHITDDKEPNSQRYMCRVSSFNYGVFANESAMIISELDRRGLHDEAERRLEVFTHYQGTAVMTGRYSTSKGVFYGAGGYECGEYGQHHGWVLWTFAEHYKYTGDKEWLKKVASNLIEACNWIIEERKATMKTDAFGRRVIEYGFLPQGSLEDVTEFWCWIATNAHAYRGLKSVAEVLSDIGHPEAPGLKREAEAYGRDLLAGIMEAMIRNPVVRLRDETWIPRIPSRPERRGRDLGWIRETLEGAMHLILCCLIDPNSQTAEWILKDYEDNRYISDKYGYTIPDIDRYWFSRGGFSMQPNLYGFQIPYLLRMDVKRFLRAFFNSFAVAFYPDVLMLTEHPLPTMADWAGDHFKTSDESIACQCLRLMLIYERGDTLILMPAVPRKWLEDGKRISVKNAATYFGPLSFEVESKVSDGFIMMKLIPPTRKTPRSIHVYFRHPEEFKIERVEVEGKDWTDYSREEGLVNIGKVGKPVEVVVYVSRRAQ
;
A
#
# COMPACT_ATOMS: atom_id res chain seq x y z
N MET A 1 -41.14 23.83 0.21
CA MET A 1 -39.76 23.44 0.59
C MET A 1 -38.74 23.76 -0.51
N PHE A 2 -39.13 23.89 -1.78
CA PHE A 2 -38.22 24.28 -2.88
C PHE A 2 -38.25 25.78 -3.13
N TYR A 3 -37.16 26.49 -2.78
CA TYR A 3 -36.99 27.92 -3.03
C TYR A 3 -35.72 28.18 -3.85
N HIS A 4 -35.76 29.18 -4.73
CA HIS A 4 -34.62 29.51 -5.59
C HIS A 4 -33.45 30.16 -4.83
N ALA A 5 -33.78 31.02 -3.85
CA ALA A 5 -32.83 31.66 -2.95
C ALA A 5 -32.81 30.92 -1.59
N PRO A 6 -31.71 31.00 -0.82
CA PRO A 6 -31.63 30.42 0.51
C PRO A 6 -32.77 30.90 1.40
N LYS A 7 -33.39 29.94 2.07
CA LYS A 7 -34.41 30.18 3.10
C LYS A 7 -34.21 29.15 4.19
N GLU A 8 -34.12 29.62 5.42
CA GLU A 8 -33.84 28.75 6.57
C GLU A 8 -34.78 27.54 6.61
N ASN A 9 -34.19 26.35 6.81
CA ASN A 9 -34.85 25.04 6.80
C ASN A 9 -35.48 24.60 5.47
N ALA A 10 -35.27 25.34 4.37
CA ALA A 10 -35.62 24.87 3.02
C ALA A 10 -34.52 23.97 2.44
N TYR A 11 -34.90 23.10 1.48
CA TYR A 11 -33.94 22.24 0.79
C TYR A 11 -32.97 23.05 -0.08
N ALA A 12 -31.72 22.61 -0.12
CA ALA A 12 -30.65 23.27 -0.84
C ALA A 12 -30.70 22.96 -2.34
N ASN A 13 -30.62 24.00 -3.17
CA ASN A 13 -30.46 23.86 -4.61
C ASN A 13 -28.96 23.74 -4.94
N VAL A 14 -28.51 22.53 -5.24
CA VAL A 14 -27.09 22.24 -5.52
C VAL A 14 -26.70 22.42 -7.00
N ALA A 15 -27.64 22.75 -7.89
CA ALA A 15 -27.32 22.98 -9.30
C ALA A 15 -26.35 24.16 -9.49
N LYS A 16 -26.45 25.18 -8.63
CA LYS A 16 -25.55 26.36 -8.64
C LYS A 16 -24.09 26.02 -8.33
N TYR A 17 -23.83 24.85 -7.74
CA TYR A 17 -22.49 24.40 -7.33
C TYR A 17 -21.90 23.33 -8.24
N GLY A 18 -22.54 23.11 -9.40
CA GLY A 18 -22.04 22.25 -10.47
C GLY A 18 -21.86 23.01 -11.78
N GLU A 19 -21.17 22.39 -12.74
CA GLU A 19 -21.09 22.91 -14.09
C GLU A 19 -22.40 22.61 -14.83
N SER A 20 -23.20 23.66 -15.07
CA SER A 20 -24.53 23.57 -15.67
C SER A 20 -24.52 23.97 -17.15
N TRP A 21 -25.40 23.37 -17.95
CA TRP A 21 -25.61 23.75 -19.35
C TRP A 21 -27.09 23.84 -19.70
N ILE A 22 -27.40 24.75 -20.62
CA ILE A 22 -28.72 24.95 -21.21
C ILE A 22 -28.57 24.93 -22.72
N ARG A 23 -29.20 23.95 -23.38
CA ARG A 23 -29.24 23.77 -24.83
C ARG A 23 -30.71 23.67 -25.26
N PRO A 24 -31.05 23.88 -26.55
CA PRO A 24 -32.44 23.90 -27.00
C PRO A 24 -33.28 22.68 -26.56
N ARG A 25 -32.69 21.50 -26.40
CA ARG A 25 -33.40 20.26 -26.03
C ARG A 25 -32.82 19.54 -24.81
N GLU A 26 -31.94 20.20 -24.08
CA GLU A 26 -31.19 19.57 -23.00
C GLU A 26 -30.82 20.61 -21.93
N LEU A 27 -31.18 20.33 -20.68
CA LEU A 27 -30.69 21.04 -19.50
C LEU A 27 -29.92 20.04 -18.66
N GLY A 28 -28.83 20.44 -18.02
CA GLY A 28 -28.16 19.54 -17.09
C GLY A 28 -27.13 20.20 -16.24
N VAL A 29 -26.63 19.43 -15.28
CA VAL A 29 -25.56 19.82 -14.35
C VAL A 29 -24.70 18.61 -14.02
N LEU A 30 -23.41 18.85 -13.79
CA LEU A 30 -22.44 17.89 -13.29
C LEU A 30 -21.67 18.44 -12.08
N TRP A 31 -21.26 17.54 -11.18
CA TRP A 31 -20.47 17.86 -9.98
C TRP A 31 -19.18 17.03 -9.93
N CYS A 32 -18.23 17.46 -9.09
CA CYS A 32 -16.99 16.73 -8.84
C CYS A 32 -17.14 15.55 -7.86
N ASP A 33 -18.24 15.55 -7.10
CA ASP A 33 -18.59 14.53 -6.10
C ASP A 33 -20.08 14.15 -6.26
N PRO A 34 -20.45 12.87 -6.01
CA PRO A 34 -21.82 12.40 -6.19
C PRO A 34 -22.80 13.07 -5.22
N ARG A 35 -24.01 13.35 -5.68
CA ARG A 35 -25.08 14.02 -4.91
C ARG A 35 -26.29 13.10 -4.76
N ASP A 36 -26.91 13.09 -3.58
CA ASP A 36 -28.22 12.45 -3.36
C ASP A 36 -29.31 13.40 -3.85
N VAL A 37 -29.74 13.24 -5.11
CA VAL A 37 -30.73 14.15 -5.74
C VAL A 37 -32.14 13.68 -5.44
N TYR A 38 -32.95 14.50 -4.78
CA TYR A 38 -34.34 14.21 -4.40
C TYR A 38 -35.36 14.82 -5.37
N ALA A 39 -35.07 15.96 -5.97
CA ALA A 39 -35.97 16.60 -6.92
C ALA A 39 -35.22 17.49 -7.92
N VAL A 40 -35.83 17.66 -9.10
CA VAL A 40 -35.40 18.63 -10.11
C VAL A 40 -36.55 19.60 -10.37
N VAL A 41 -36.27 20.90 -10.40
CA VAL A 41 -37.27 21.94 -10.68
C VAL A 41 -36.81 22.77 -11.86
N VAL A 42 -37.68 22.95 -12.84
CA VAL A 42 -37.44 23.81 -14.00
C VAL A 42 -38.45 24.95 -13.95
N ARG A 43 -37.95 26.19 -13.97
CA ARG A 43 -38.78 27.38 -14.09
C ARG A 43 -38.61 27.94 -15.48
N PHE A 44 -39.71 28.15 -16.19
CA PHE A 44 -39.74 28.77 -17.50
C PHE A 44 -40.18 30.23 -17.36
N LYS A 45 -39.70 31.12 -18.24
CA LYS A 45 -40.18 32.51 -18.28
C LYS A 45 -41.65 32.62 -18.69
N SER A 46 -42.16 31.62 -19.41
CA SER A 46 -43.56 31.48 -19.80
C SER A 46 -44.02 30.02 -19.73
N PRO A 47 -45.29 29.73 -19.45
CA PRO A 47 -45.79 28.36 -19.37
C PRO A 47 -45.49 27.55 -20.65
N PRO A 48 -44.90 26.35 -20.55
CA PRO A 48 -44.50 25.54 -21.70
C PRO A 48 -45.70 24.80 -22.32
N ARG A 49 -46.56 25.53 -23.04
CA ARG A 49 -47.85 25.02 -23.55
C ARG A 49 -47.74 23.88 -24.57
N ASP A 50 -46.63 23.81 -25.30
CA ASP A 50 -46.40 22.83 -26.37
C ASP A 50 -45.63 21.58 -25.93
N LEU A 51 -45.22 21.53 -24.66
CA LEU A 51 -44.53 20.39 -24.05
C LEU A 51 -45.48 19.58 -23.18
N LYS A 52 -45.40 18.25 -23.31
CA LYS A 52 -46.09 17.30 -22.44
C LYS A 52 -45.10 16.44 -21.66
N VAL A 53 -45.59 15.67 -20.69
CA VAL A 53 -44.73 14.78 -19.88
C VAL A 53 -44.02 13.74 -20.74
N GLU A 54 -44.69 13.23 -21.79
CA GLU A 54 -44.12 12.28 -22.75
C GLU A 54 -43.02 12.89 -23.64
N ASP A 55 -42.94 14.22 -23.73
CA ASP A 55 -41.92 14.93 -24.50
C ASP A 55 -40.62 15.13 -23.73
N VAL A 56 -40.56 14.78 -22.43
CA VAL A 56 -39.40 14.99 -21.58
C VAL A 56 -38.91 13.71 -20.92
N ARG A 57 -37.60 13.62 -20.69
CA ARG A 57 -36.96 12.53 -19.95
C ARG A 57 -35.94 13.08 -18.98
N LEU A 58 -36.06 12.71 -17.72
CA LEU A 58 -35.02 12.97 -16.73
C LEU A 58 -34.03 11.81 -16.76
N GLN A 59 -32.74 12.11 -16.88
CA GLN A 59 -31.68 11.12 -16.87
C GLN A 59 -30.59 11.46 -15.86
N TYR A 60 -30.05 10.45 -15.20
CA TYR A 60 -28.92 10.57 -14.29
C TYR A 60 -27.80 9.63 -14.70
N TRP A 61 -26.59 9.91 -14.23
CA TRP A 61 -25.43 9.05 -14.47
C TRP A 61 -25.34 7.95 -13.42
N GLN A 62 -25.13 6.72 -13.87
CA GLN A 62 -25.24 5.52 -13.05
C GLN A 62 -24.08 4.56 -13.39
N CYS A 63 -23.30 4.16 -12.38
CA CYS A 63 -22.33 3.06 -12.50
C CYS A 63 -22.61 1.94 -11.48
N HIS A 64 -22.31 2.17 -10.20
CA HIS A 64 -22.41 1.18 -9.12
C HIS A 64 -23.66 1.36 -8.26
N TRP A 65 -24.06 2.60 -7.98
CA TRP A 65 -25.31 2.87 -7.26
C TRP A 65 -26.53 2.48 -8.14
N PRO A 66 -27.62 1.89 -7.59
CA PRO A 66 -27.90 1.58 -6.18
C PRO A 66 -27.47 0.18 -5.72
N LYS A 67 -26.75 -0.58 -6.56
CA LYS A 67 -26.34 -1.96 -6.24
C LYS A 67 -25.29 -1.99 -5.13
N PHE A 68 -24.35 -1.04 -5.17
CA PHE A 68 -23.39 -0.83 -4.09
C PHE A 68 -23.81 0.39 -3.25
N ARG A 69 -23.96 0.19 -1.94
CA ARG A 69 -24.52 1.18 -0.99
C ARG A 69 -23.97 1.07 0.44
N GLU A 70 -22.97 0.23 0.66
CA GLU A 70 -22.33 0.08 1.98
C GLU A 70 -21.43 1.28 2.27
N THR A 71 -21.30 1.64 3.55
CA THR A 71 -20.32 2.64 4.00
C THR A 71 -18.92 2.15 3.66
N VAL A 72 -18.24 2.88 2.78
CA VAL A 72 -16.86 2.61 2.37
C VAL A 72 -15.93 3.20 3.44
N GLY A 73 -15.25 2.33 4.18
CA GLY A 73 -14.43 2.71 5.33
C GLY A 73 -13.21 1.80 5.49
N ALA A 74 -13.00 1.34 6.72
CA ALA A 74 -11.91 0.45 7.10
C ALA A 74 -12.19 -1.01 6.72
N GLY A 75 -11.13 -1.83 6.70
CA GLY A 75 -11.19 -3.25 6.44
C GLY A 75 -11.63 -3.56 5.01
N PHE A 76 -12.36 -4.67 4.83
CA PHE A 76 -12.86 -5.10 3.53
C PHE A 76 -13.77 -4.08 2.83
N SER A 77 -14.40 -3.16 3.58
CA SER A 77 -15.21 -2.10 2.99
C SER A 77 -14.39 -1.05 2.22
N GLY A 78 -13.07 -0.97 2.45
CA GLY A 78 -12.20 0.00 1.79
C GLY A 78 -12.10 -0.15 0.26
N TRP A 79 -12.34 -1.37 -0.24
CA TRP A 79 -12.43 -1.69 -1.67
C TRP A 79 -13.77 -1.32 -2.30
N GLY A 80 -14.72 -0.80 -1.52
CA GLY A 80 -16.02 -0.42 -2.04
C GLY A 80 -15.91 0.60 -3.18
N PRO A 81 -16.60 0.38 -4.32
CA PRO A 81 -16.52 1.28 -5.46
C PRO A 81 -17.28 2.58 -5.22
N ILE A 82 -16.83 3.63 -5.88
CA ILE A 82 -17.47 4.94 -5.97
C ILE A 82 -17.75 5.22 -7.45
N ASP A 83 -18.79 5.98 -7.78
CA ASP A 83 -19.06 6.36 -9.16
C ASP A 83 -18.05 7.43 -9.65
N ASP A 84 -17.73 7.41 -10.94
CA ASP A 84 -16.95 8.45 -11.63
C ASP A 84 -17.66 8.96 -12.90
N LEU A 85 -17.06 9.94 -13.58
CA LEU A 85 -17.65 10.62 -14.73
C LEU A 85 -17.57 9.83 -16.06
N TYR A 86 -16.87 8.69 -16.08
CA TYR A 86 -16.37 8.02 -17.27
C TYR A 86 -16.84 6.58 -17.41
N ASN A 87 -16.85 5.81 -16.32
CA ASN A 87 -17.19 4.38 -16.31
C ASN A 87 -18.69 4.09 -16.24
N GLY A 88 -19.52 5.12 -15.97
CA GLY A 88 -20.98 4.99 -15.90
C GLY A 88 -21.71 5.15 -17.23
N GLN A 89 -23.04 5.20 -17.14
CA GLN A 89 -23.94 5.43 -18.28
C GLN A 89 -25.12 6.33 -17.90
N TRP A 90 -25.74 6.97 -18.90
CA TRP A 90 -26.98 7.71 -18.71
C TRP A 90 -28.17 6.74 -18.56
N ARG A 91 -28.87 6.83 -17.43
CA ARG A 91 -30.09 6.07 -17.16
C ARG A 91 -31.29 7.00 -17.08
N SER A 92 -32.40 6.62 -17.70
CA SER A 92 -33.67 7.34 -17.57
C SER A 92 -34.29 7.05 -16.20
N ALA A 93 -34.59 8.11 -15.47
CA ALA A 93 -35.26 8.03 -14.19
C ALA A 93 -36.78 7.97 -14.36
N GLU A 94 -37.43 7.28 -13.44
CA GLU A 94 -38.88 7.31 -13.30
C GLU A 94 -39.28 8.40 -12.31
N PHE A 95 -40.25 9.24 -12.68
CA PHE A 95 -40.63 10.40 -11.89
C PHE A 95 -42.14 10.67 -11.89
N TYR A 96 -42.57 11.40 -10.86
CA TYR A 96 -43.82 12.16 -10.84
C TYR A 96 -43.54 13.60 -11.28
N LEU A 97 -44.38 14.14 -12.15
CA LEU A 97 -44.30 15.52 -12.60
C LEU A 97 -45.45 16.34 -12.00
N ASP A 98 -45.10 17.37 -11.23
CA ASP A 98 -46.01 18.39 -10.71
C ASP A 98 -45.84 19.67 -11.53
N VAL A 99 -46.92 20.12 -12.17
CA VAL A 99 -46.93 21.29 -13.07
C VAL A 99 -47.75 22.41 -12.45
N ASP A 100 -47.10 23.55 -12.23
CA ASP A 100 -47.67 24.75 -11.63
C ASP A 100 -47.33 25.96 -12.52
N GLY A 101 -48.17 26.18 -13.54
CA GLY A 101 -47.96 27.25 -14.53
C GLY A 101 -46.65 27.09 -15.30
N SER A 102 -45.69 27.97 -15.01
CA SER A 102 -44.34 27.94 -15.61
C SER A 102 -43.30 27.18 -14.76
N VAL A 103 -43.71 26.54 -13.67
CA VAL A 103 -42.82 25.76 -12.80
C VAL A 103 -43.15 24.27 -12.92
N TRP A 104 -42.18 23.49 -13.35
CA TRP A 104 -42.27 22.02 -13.47
C TRP A 104 -41.38 21.37 -12.42
N ARG A 105 -41.93 20.48 -11.60
CA ARG A 105 -41.22 19.80 -10.52
C ARG A 105 -41.22 18.28 -10.74
N PHE A 106 -40.03 17.73 -10.90
CA PHE A 106 -39.78 16.31 -11.09
C PHE A 106 -39.36 15.71 -9.74
N LYS A 107 -40.15 14.77 -9.22
CA LYS A 107 -39.81 13.97 -8.04
C LYS A 107 -39.61 12.53 -8.46
N PHE A 108 -38.56 11.87 -8.01
CA PHE A 108 -38.33 10.48 -8.41
C PHE A 108 -39.39 9.56 -7.81
N LYS A 109 -39.78 8.55 -8.58
CA LYS A 109 -40.47 7.39 -8.04
C LYS A 109 -39.46 6.56 -7.21
N PRO A 110 -39.95 5.64 -6.37
CA PRO A 110 -39.07 4.71 -5.67
C PRO A 110 -38.15 3.95 -6.64
N VAL A 111 -36.89 3.74 -6.26
CA VAL A 111 -35.86 3.15 -7.14
C VAL A 111 -36.20 1.74 -7.61
N SER A 112 -37.05 1.02 -6.89
CA SER A 112 -37.56 -0.30 -7.26
C SER A 112 -38.32 -0.31 -8.60
N VAL A 113 -38.87 0.83 -9.04
CA VAL A 113 -39.52 0.94 -10.35
C VAL A 113 -38.49 0.81 -11.47
N GLU A 114 -37.28 1.33 -11.26
CA GLU A 114 -36.17 1.27 -12.22
C GLU A 114 -35.33 0.01 -12.06
N PHE A 115 -35.24 -0.53 -10.84
CA PHE A 115 -34.50 -1.74 -10.49
C PHE A 115 -35.39 -2.67 -9.64
N PRO A 116 -36.28 -3.46 -10.27
CA PRO A 116 -37.23 -4.33 -9.55
C PRO A 116 -36.56 -5.38 -8.64
N GLU A 117 -35.27 -5.64 -8.86
CA GLU A 117 -34.44 -6.51 -8.02
C GLU A 117 -34.05 -5.88 -6.68
N VAL A 118 -34.07 -4.54 -6.54
CA VAL A 118 -33.66 -3.80 -5.34
C VAL A 118 -34.88 -3.52 -4.45
N LYS A 119 -35.26 -4.51 -3.64
CA LYS A 119 -36.49 -4.46 -2.81
C LYS A 119 -36.28 -3.91 -1.39
N ASP A 120 -35.07 -4.00 -0.87
CA ASP A 120 -34.72 -3.64 0.51
C ASP A 120 -34.18 -2.21 0.66
N TYR A 121 -34.16 -1.46 -0.43
CA TYR A 121 -33.60 -0.11 -0.50
C TYR A 121 -34.39 0.75 -1.48
N ASP A 122 -35.68 0.96 -1.18
CA ASP A 122 -36.63 1.60 -2.10
C ASP A 122 -36.69 3.12 -1.93
N VAL A 123 -35.57 3.79 -2.19
CA VAL A 123 -35.41 5.24 -1.97
C VAL A 123 -35.97 6.08 -3.13
N GLU A 124 -36.43 7.30 -2.82
CA GLU A 124 -36.95 8.29 -3.78
C GLU A 124 -35.90 9.35 -4.19
N TYR A 125 -34.62 9.05 -4.02
CA TYR A 125 -33.52 9.89 -4.53
C TYR A 125 -32.64 9.10 -5.50
N ARG A 126 -31.82 9.81 -6.27
CA ARG A 126 -30.77 9.21 -7.12
C ARG A 126 -29.41 9.76 -6.71
N ARG A 127 -28.50 8.88 -6.28
CA ARG A 127 -27.09 9.26 -6.06
C ARG A 127 -26.38 9.33 -7.41
N THR A 128 -25.87 10.49 -7.79
CA THR A 128 -25.29 10.69 -9.13
C THR A 128 -24.30 11.85 -9.20
N LEU A 129 -23.33 11.76 -10.12
CA LEU A 129 -22.40 12.84 -10.45
C LEU A 129 -22.94 13.85 -11.46
N LYS A 130 -23.93 13.47 -12.27
CA LYS A 130 -24.52 14.38 -13.26
C LYS A 130 -25.95 13.97 -13.62
N ILE A 131 -26.79 14.97 -13.85
CA ILE A 131 -28.21 14.81 -14.15
C ILE A 131 -28.60 15.74 -15.30
N ARG A 132 -29.52 15.30 -16.15
CA ARG A 132 -30.03 16.09 -17.27
C ARG A 132 -31.51 15.86 -17.54
N LEU A 133 -32.18 16.91 -18.00
CA LEU A 133 -33.50 16.86 -18.61
C LEU A 133 -33.34 16.93 -20.13
N LEU A 134 -33.81 15.90 -20.83
CA LEU A 134 -33.88 15.86 -22.29
C LEU A 134 -35.30 16.14 -22.75
N SER A 135 -35.45 16.77 -23.92
CA SER A 135 -36.74 16.93 -24.58
C SER A 135 -36.72 16.50 -26.05
N SER A 136 -37.84 15.96 -26.52
CA SER A 136 -38.10 15.67 -27.94
C SER A 136 -38.32 16.94 -28.77
N LYS A 137 -38.68 18.06 -28.12
CA LYS A 137 -38.96 19.38 -28.70
C LYS A 137 -38.02 20.43 -28.11
N ASP A 138 -37.99 21.60 -28.72
CA ASP A 138 -37.24 22.73 -28.17
C ASP A 138 -37.92 23.20 -26.87
N LEU A 139 -37.11 23.38 -25.84
CA LEU A 139 -37.52 23.90 -24.55
C LEU A 139 -37.80 25.40 -24.68
N PRO A 140 -38.93 25.90 -24.14
CA PRO A 140 -39.16 27.32 -23.96
C PRO A 140 -38.08 27.97 -23.11
N GLU A 141 -38.01 29.29 -23.14
CA GLU A 141 -36.98 30.04 -22.42
C GLU A 141 -36.98 29.69 -20.91
N VAL A 142 -35.88 29.11 -20.44
CA VAL A 142 -35.70 28.64 -19.06
C VAL A 142 -35.21 29.80 -18.20
N GLU A 143 -35.92 30.07 -17.12
CA GLU A 143 -35.51 30.99 -16.05
C GLU A 143 -34.49 30.33 -15.12
N SER A 144 -34.76 29.10 -14.67
CA SER A 144 -33.83 28.35 -13.82
C SER A 144 -33.94 26.83 -14.00
N PHE A 145 -32.81 26.15 -13.86
CA PHE A 145 -32.70 24.70 -13.69
C PHE A 145 -32.15 24.43 -12.29
N GLU A 146 -32.96 23.82 -11.43
CA GLU A 146 -32.71 23.67 -10.00
C GLU A 146 -32.67 22.19 -9.64
N VAL A 147 -31.72 21.79 -8.80
CA VAL A 147 -31.57 20.41 -8.35
C VAL A 147 -31.46 20.40 -6.84
N TYR A 148 -32.36 19.68 -6.18
CA TYR A 148 -32.49 19.69 -4.73
C TYR A 148 -32.03 18.38 -4.10
N THR A 149 -31.23 18.50 -3.04
CA THR A 149 -30.87 17.42 -2.12
C THR A 149 -31.73 17.50 -0.85
N ASP A 150 -31.51 16.61 0.12
CA ASP A 150 -32.13 16.69 1.44
C ASP A 150 -31.38 17.62 2.41
N SER A 151 -30.23 18.16 2.01
CA SER A 151 -29.52 19.17 2.78
C SER A 151 -30.40 20.41 2.92
N THR A 152 -30.38 21.03 4.10
CA THR A 152 -31.20 22.21 4.43
C THR A 152 -30.35 23.44 4.63
N TRP A 153 -30.89 24.61 4.31
CA TRP A 153 -30.23 25.90 4.55
C TRP A 153 -30.29 26.29 6.02
N LYS A 154 -29.14 26.65 6.57
CA LYS A 154 -28.94 27.33 7.86
C LYS A 154 -28.13 28.61 7.64
N ILE A 155 -28.13 29.50 8.63
CA ILE A 155 -27.32 30.73 8.61
C ILE A 155 -26.52 30.85 9.91
N MET A 156 -25.27 31.30 9.81
CA MET A 156 -24.39 31.48 10.96
C MET A 156 -23.53 32.74 10.79
N ASP A 157 -23.38 33.48 11.89
CA ASP A 157 -22.36 34.53 12.03
C ASP A 157 -21.08 33.89 12.57
N VAL A 158 -19.98 34.04 11.82
CA VAL A 158 -18.68 33.43 12.08
C VAL A 158 -17.64 34.52 12.32
N SER A 159 -16.97 34.45 13.46
CA SER A 159 -15.83 35.30 13.78
C SER A 159 -14.54 34.64 13.31
N ILE A 160 -13.72 35.36 12.55
CA ILE A 160 -12.41 34.94 12.07
C ILE A 160 -11.40 35.97 12.58
N GLU A 161 -10.60 35.59 13.55
CA GLU A 161 -9.60 36.43 14.21
C GLU A 161 -8.19 35.89 13.90
N TRP A 162 -7.28 36.78 13.51
CA TRP A 162 -5.90 36.46 13.19
C TRP A 162 -4.92 37.31 14.00
N GLY A 163 -3.75 36.74 14.27
CA GLY A 163 -2.66 37.40 14.98
C GLY A 163 -1.35 37.49 14.18
N CYS A 164 -0.30 37.87 14.91
CA CYS A 164 1.07 37.99 14.45
C CYS A 164 2.06 37.41 15.49
N GLY A 165 1.90 36.13 15.83
CA GLY A 165 2.71 35.48 16.88
C GLY A 165 4.22 35.42 16.61
N ASP A 166 4.66 35.17 15.38
CA ASP A 166 6.06 34.82 15.07
C ASP A 166 6.82 35.87 14.24
N ASP A 167 6.16 36.98 13.89
CA ASP A 167 6.72 38.04 13.05
C ASP A 167 6.53 39.41 13.72
N TYR A 168 7.29 40.41 13.28
CA TYR A 168 7.13 41.80 13.73
C TYR A 168 5.78 42.37 13.26
N GLU A 169 5.35 41.97 12.06
CA GLU A 169 4.16 42.52 11.41
C GLU A 169 3.64 41.57 10.32
N ARG A 170 2.31 41.45 10.18
CA ARG A 170 1.68 40.58 9.18
C ARG A 170 0.53 41.27 8.46
N THR A 171 0.50 41.15 7.12
CA THR A 171 -0.55 41.72 6.25
C THR A 171 -1.55 40.65 5.86
N TRP A 172 -2.82 40.85 6.23
CA TRP A 172 -3.93 39.91 6.06
C TRP A 172 -4.95 40.35 5.00
N ASP A 173 -4.61 41.29 4.12
CA ASP A 173 -5.48 41.67 2.99
C ASP A 173 -6.00 40.43 2.26
N GLY A 174 -7.31 40.37 2.03
CA GLY A 174 -7.94 39.13 1.60
C GLY A 174 -9.41 39.23 1.23
N PHE A 175 -9.98 38.08 0.89
CA PHE A 175 -11.41 37.90 0.58
C PHE A 175 -11.90 36.49 0.96
N ILE A 176 -13.22 36.32 1.04
CA ILE A 176 -13.89 35.04 1.31
C ILE A 176 -14.50 34.45 0.04
N GLU A 177 -14.29 33.14 -0.15
CA GLU A 177 -15.00 32.28 -1.10
C GLU A 177 -15.86 31.26 -0.33
N VAL A 178 -17.06 30.95 -0.82
CA VAL A 178 -17.96 29.97 -0.20
C VAL A 178 -18.32 28.89 -1.22
N PHE A 179 -18.03 27.63 -0.88
CA PHE A 179 -18.38 26.45 -1.67
C PHE A 179 -19.60 25.74 -1.07
N ASN A 180 -20.55 25.30 -1.90
CA ASN A 180 -21.85 24.75 -1.48
C ASN A 180 -22.66 25.64 -0.52
N GLY A 181 -22.40 26.94 -0.50
CA GLY A 181 -23.10 27.90 0.37
C GLY A 181 -23.29 29.26 -0.30
N GLU A 182 -23.85 30.22 0.42
CA GLU A 182 -23.97 31.61 -0.05
C GLU A 182 -23.43 32.60 1.00
N PHE A 183 -22.65 33.57 0.53
CA PHE A 183 -22.12 34.64 1.37
C PHE A 183 -23.21 35.70 1.61
N ALA A 184 -23.43 36.12 2.86
CA ALA A 184 -24.53 37.04 3.21
C ALA A 184 -24.08 38.38 3.82
N GLY A 185 -22.85 38.50 4.33
CA GLY A 185 -22.36 39.79 4.81
C GLY A 185 -20.99 39.73 5.49
N LEU A 186 -20.27 40.85 5.45
CA LEU A 186 -18.98 41.06 6.09
C LEU A 186 -19.01 42.31 6.97
N LYS A 187 -18.38 42.24 8.15
CA LYS A 187 -18.07 43.44 8.94
C LYS A 187 -16.77 43.24 9.74
N PRO A 188 -16.13 44.32 10.21
CA PRO A 188 -15.00 44.21 11.13
C PRO A 188 -15.39 43.47 12.42
N LEU A 189 -14.47 42.70 13.01
CA LEU A 189 -14.73 41.83 14.17
C LEU A 189 -15.22 42.61 15.42
N SER A 190 -14.83 43.87 15.55
CA SER A 190 -15.26 44.72 16.66
C SER A 190 -15.28 46.20 16.27
N PRO A 191 -15.94 47.09 17.05
CA PRO A 191 -15.92 48.53 16.80
C PRO A 191 -14.52 49.17 16.84
N ASN A 192 -13.56 48.52 17.52
CA ASN A 192 -12.17 48.98 17.63
C ASN A 192 -11.24 48.27 16.63
N SER A 193 -11.81 47.46 15.71
CA SER A 193 -11.05 46.79 14.66
C SER A 193 -10.42 47.81 13.71
N ARG A 194 -9.19 47.54 13.27
CA ARG A 194 -8.47 48.30 12.26
C ARG A 194 -8.70 47.75 10.85
N VAL A 195 -9.51 46.69 10.72
CA VAL A 195 -9.84 46.09 9.42
C VAL A 195 -10.71 47.04 8.59
N GLU A 196 -10.26 47.32 7.37
CA GLU A 196 -11.01 48.08 6.37
C GLU A 196 -11.74 47.09 5.45
N VAL A 197 -13.08 47.08 5.46
CA VAL A 197 -13.87 46.30 4.49
C VAL A 197 -13.89 47.04 3.16
N VAL A 198 -13.36 46.40 2.11
CA VAL A 198 -13.14 47.02 0.79
C VAL A 198 -14.27 46.70 -0.21
N SER A 199 -14.87 45.51 -0.10
CA SER A 199 -16.04 45.09 -0.88
C SER A 199 -16.95 44.20 -0.05
N GLU A 200 -18.04 43.69 -0.63
CA GLU A 200 -18.98 42.80 0.05
C GLU A 200 -18.32 41.59 0.70
N ASN A 201 -17.22 41.08 0.15
CA ASN A 201 -16.51 39.88 0.65
C ASN A 201 -15.00 40.07 0.84
N SER A 202 -14.46 41.28 0.79
CA SER A 202 -13.01 41.55 0.88
C SER A 202 -12.64 42.62 1.89
N TRP A 203 -11.39 42.56 2.38
CA TRP A 203 -10.86 43.46 3.40
C TRP A 203 -9.38 43.76 3.22
N ARG A 204 -8.91 44.79 3.92
CA ARG A 204 -7.50 45.07 4.20
C ARG A 204 -7.27 45.03 5.70
N SER A 205 -6.18 44.40 6.10
CA SER A 205 -5.85 44.26 7.52
C SER A 205 -4.36 44.07 7.70
N LYS A 206 -3.86 44.65 8.79
CA LYS A 206 -2.46 44.64 9.17
C LYS A 206 -2.37 44.57 10.68
N VAL A 207 -1.59 43.62 11.20
CA VAL A 207 -1.44 43.38 12.63
C VAL A 207 0.05 43.35 12.98
N GLU A 208 0.44 44.02 14.07
CA GLU A 208 1.79 43.97 14.61
C GLU A 208 1.94 42.80 15.60
N HIS A 209 3.16 42.51 16.02
CA HIS A 209 3.48 41.46 16.97
C HIS A 209 2.62 41.55 18.26
N ASN A 210 2.03 40.42 18.68
CA ASN A 210 1.07 40.31 19.79
C ASN A 210 -0.24 41.10 19.65
N GLU A 211 -0.51 41.71 18.50
CA GLU A 211 -1.82 42.26 18.18
C GLU A 211 -2.71 41.22 17.49
N THR A 212 -4.02 41.40 17.64
CA THR A 212 -5.02 40.60 16.94
C THR A 212 -6.07 41.52 16.31
N ASP A 213 -6.61 41.07 15.19
CA ASP A 213 -7.76 41.70 14.56
C ASP A 213 -8.53 40.66 13.73
N GLY A 214 -9.63 41.05 13.10
CA GLY A 214 -10.37 40.10 12.28
C GLY A 214 -11.66 40.63 11.68
N ILE A 215 -12.46 39.69 11.20
CA ILE A 215 -13.77 39.93 10.59
C ILE A 215 -14.85 39.07 11.23
N GLU A 216 -16.09 39.51 11.08
CA GLU A 216 -17.28 38.68 11.25
C GLU A 216 -17.96 38.51 9.90
N ALA A 217 -18.19 37.26 9.49
CA ALA A 217 -18.82 36.89 8.23
C ALA A 217 -20.14 36.15 8.49
N ARG A 218 -21.20 36.55 7.79
CA ARG A 218 -22.50 35.88 7.81
C ARG A 218 -22.61 34.95 6.61
N ILE A 219 -22.84 33.67 6.86
CA ILE A 219 -22.80 32.62 5.83
C ILE A 219 -24.10 31.80 5.85
N TRP A 220 -24.74 31.68 4.69
CA TRP A 220 -25.72 30.63 4.45
C TRP A 220 -24.99 29.34 4.12
N TYR A 221 -25.28 28.29 4.88
CA TYR A 221 -24.63 27.01 4.73
C TYR A 221 -25.64 25.87 4.69
N THR A 222 -25.25 24.81 4.00
CA THR A 222 -25.97 23.55 3.88
C THR A 222 -25.69 22.67 5.09
N HIS A 223 -26.74 22.04 5.61
CA HIS A 223 -26.65 21.07 6.70
C HIS A 223 -27.42 19.81 6.33
N SER A 224 -26.72 18.68 6.28
CA SER A 224 -27.31 17.38 5.94
C SER A 224 -27.55 16.49 7.16
N GLY A 225 -26.77 16.68 8.24
CA GLY A 225 -26.75 15.80 9.41
C GLY A 225 -26.23 14.38 9.11
N ARG A 226 -25.77 14.10 7.88
CA ARG A 226 -25.30 12.80 7.41
C ARG A 226 -23.83 12.87 7.04
N ALA A 227 -22.99 12.05 7.67
CA ALA A 227 -21.54 12.03 7.45
C ALA A 227 -21.10 11.61 6.03
N GLU A 228 -22.03 11.11 5.21
CA GLU A 228 -21.81 10.58 3.85
C GLU A 228 -22.24 11.59 2.77
N SER A 229 -22.67 12.80 3.16
CA SER A 229 -23.08 13.85 2.22
C SER A 229 -21.88 14.63 1.70
N PHE A 230 -21.89 14.95 0.40
CA PHE A 230 -20.89 15.83 -0.22
C PHE A 230 -21.35 17.29 -0.29
N ASP A 231 -22.53 17.59 0.27
CA ASP A 231 -23.17 18.92 0.22
C ASP A 231 -22.60 19.92 1.21
N GLU A 232 -21.67 19.51 2.08
CA GLU A 232 -21.05 20.35 3.10
C GLU A 232 -20.57 21.70 2.55
N THR A 233 -20.91 22.78 3.27
CA THR A 233 -20.42 24.12 2.96
C THR A 233 -19.01 24.32 3.50
N ILE A 234 -18.13 24.81 2.64
CA ILE A 234 -16.72 25.09 2.97
C ILE A 234 -16.44 26.55 2.68
N VAL A 235 -15.89 27.24 3.68
CA VAL A 235 -15.49 28.64 3.58
C VAL A 235 -13.99 28.70 3.38
N THR A 236 -13.54 29.35 2.31
CA THR A 236 -12.12 29.58 2.00
C THR A 236 -11.78 31.04 2.29
N VAL A 237 -10.83 31.26 3.19
CA VAL A 237 -10.21 32.56 3.45
C VAL A 237 -8.99 32.68 2.56
N ARG A 238 -9.02 33.63 1.61
CA ARG A 238 -7.90 33.96 0.73
C ARG A 238 -7.21 35.19 1.27
N SER A 239 -5.96 35.08 1.73
CA SER A 239 -5.21 36.24 2.22
C SER A 239 -3.75 36.22 1.78
N LYS A 240 -3.11 37.39 1.83
CA LYS A 240 -1.66 37.55 1.56
C LYS A 240 -0.77 36.82 2.56
N ALA A 241 -1.22 36.68 3.81
CA ALA A 241 -0.46 35.98 4.84
C ALA A 241 -0.62 34.46 4.70
N PHE A 242 -1.83 33.95 4.93
CA PHE A 242 -2.16 32.54 4.81
C PHE A 242 -3.54 32.36 4.20
N SER A 243 -3.66 31.40 3.28
CA SER A 243 -4.95 30.98 2.75
C SER A 243 -5.31 29.60 3.28
N PHE A 244 -6.56 29.41 3.69
CA PHE A 244 -7.05 28.18 4.30
C PHE A 244 -8.56 28.05 4.11
N SER A 245 -9.07 26.84 4.32
CA SER A 245 -10.52 26.60 4.38
C SER A 245 -10.93 25.93 5.67
N PHE A 246 -12.18 26.12 6.07
CA PHE A 246 -12.80 25.40 7.18
C PHE A 246 -14.21 24.95 6.80
N SER A 247 -14.66 23.86 7.43
CA SER A 247 -16.02 23.35 7.28
C SER A 247 -16.97 24.09 8.22
N MET A 248 -18.15 24.43 7.70
CA MET A 248 -19.24 24.97 8.52
C MET A 248 -19.87 23.88 9.42
N GLU A 249 -19.88 22.62 9.01
CA GLU A 249 -20.37 21.51 9.85
C GLU A 249 -19.41 21.20 11.00
N ASP A 250 -18.10 21.25 10.76
CA ASP A 250 -17.09 21.15 11.82
C ASP A 250 -17.21 22.29 12.81
N LEU A 251 -17.38 23.53 12.34
CA LEU A 251 -17.62 24.67 13.22
C LEU A 251 -18.98 24.59 13.94
N GLU A 252 -19.99 23.98 13.34
CA GLU A 252 -21.28 23.74 14.02
C GLU A 252 -21.13 22.72 15.14
N ARG A 253 -20.36 21.64 14.92
CA ARG A 253 -20.11 20.58 15.91
C ARG A 253 -19.20 21.03 17.04
N GLU A 254 -18.22 21.87 16.74
CA GLU A 254 -17.18 22.30 17.66
C GLU A 254 -17.45 23.72 18.20
N ARG A 255 -16.72 24.13 19.25
CA ARG A 255 -16.82 25.49 19.79
C ARG A 255 -15.98 26.50 18.97
N ALA A 256 -14.84 26.03 18.47
CA ALA A 256 -13.90 26.83 17.67
C ALA A 256 -12.98 25.93 16.83
N ILE A 257 -12.38 26.53 15.80
CA ILE A 257 -11.32 25.97 14.97
C ILE A 257 -10.10 26.89 15.15
N PHE A 258 -9.03 26.36 15.74
CA PHE A 258 -7.80 27.12 15.96
C PHE A 258 -6.64 26.51 15.16
N ILE A 259 -6.13 27.26 14.19
CA ILE A 259 -4.99 26.89 13.36
C ILE A 259 -3.74 27.53 13.96
N ARG A 260 -3.00 26.74 14.75
CA ARG A 260 -1.89 27.23 15.58
C ARG A 260 -0.81 27.89 14.72
N GLU A 261 -0.38 27.22 13.65
CA GLU A 261 0.72 27.67 12.78
C GLU A 261 0.38 28.94 11.98
N TYR A 262 -0.90 29.24 11.77
CA TYR A 262 -1.33 30.47 11.09
C TYR A 262 -1.68 31.59 12.07
N ASP A 263 -1.76 31.26 13.36
CA ASP A 263 -2.25 32.15 14.40
C ASP A 263 -3.67 32.65 14.13
N VAL A 264 -4.59 31.73 13.82
CA VAL A 264 -5.98 32.03 13.43
C VAL A 264 -6.98 31.28 14.29
N LEU A 265 -7.95 32.00 14.86
CA LEU A 265 -9.12 31.45 15.53
C LEU A 265 -10.38 31.71 14.71
N ILE A 266 -11.14 30.66 14.42
CA ILE A 266 -12.48 30.72 13.85
C ILE A 266 -13.46 30.23 14.90
N SER A 267 -14.52 30.98 15.17
CA SER A 267 -15.54 30.61 16.16
C SER A 267 -16.92 31.12 15.76
N LYS A 268 -17.97 30.50 16.29
CA LYS A 268 -19.32 31.07 16.22
C LYS A 268 -19.32 32.43 16.91
N SER A 269 -19.82 33.48 16.27
CA SER A 269 -19.80 34.83 16.86
C SER A 269 -20.58 34.93 18.18
N SER A 270 -21.57 34.06 18.38
CA SER A 270 -22.33 33.94 19.62
C SER A 270 -21.48 33.55 20.84
N GLU A 271 -20.38 32.83 20.64
CA GLU A 271 -19.47 32.36 21.70
C GLU A 271 -18.56 33.48 22.23
N LYS A 272 -18.38 34.56 21.46
CA LYS A 272 -17.55 35.73 21.79
C LYS A 272 -16.11 35.34 22.20
N LEU A 273 -15.55 34.32 21.57
CA LEU A 273 -14.18 33.89 21.83
C LEU A 273 -13.17 34.88 21.28
N ARG A 274 -12.00 34.93 21.93
CA ARG A 274 -10.85 35.72 21.50
C ARG A 274 -9.61 34.85 21.42
N LEU A 275 -8.81 35.05 20.37
CA LEU A 275 -7.62 34.28 20.04
C LEU A 275 -6.68 34.09 21.25
N GLU A 276 -6.26 35.17 21.90
CA GLU A 276 -5.32 35.10 23.03
C GLU A 276 -5.86 34.36 24.26
N THR A 277 -7.15 34.53 24.55
CA THR A 277 -7.77 33.80 25.66
C THR A 277 -7.91 32.32 25.33
N TYR A 278 -8.23 31.98 24.08
CA TYR A 278 -8.37 30.60 23.64
C TYR A 278 -7.02 29.87 23.60
N LYS A 279 -5.93 30.54 23.18
CA LYS A 279 -4.56 30.01 23.28
C LYS A 279 -4.22 29.60 24.71
N ARG A 280 -4.52 30.46 25.70
CA ARG A 280 -4.31 30.16 27.11
C ARG A 280 -5.16 28.97 27.57
N GLU A 281 -6.45 28.95 27.21
CA GLU A 281 -7.36 27.85 27.55
C GLU A 281 -6.82 26.50 27.02
N LEU A 282 -6.38 26.45 25.76
CA LEU A 282 -5.79 25.23 25.19
C LEU A 282 -4.48 24.83 25.87
N SER A 283 -3.61 25.79 26.17
CA SER A 283 -2.36 25.53 26.89
C SER A 283 -2.61 24.96 28.28
N GLU A 284 -3.65 25.42 28.98
CA GLU A 284 -4.03 24.94 30.32
C GLU A 284 -4.56 23.50 30.30
N LYS A 285 -5.18 23.05 29.19
CA LYS A 285 -5.63 21.65 29.05
C LYS A 285 -4.47 20.64 28.94
N GLY A 286 -3.31 21.06 28.44
CA GLY A 286 -2.12 20.21 28.32
C GLY A 286 -2.29 19.00 27.40
N LEU A 287 -3.24 19.03 26.46
CA LEU A 287 -3.47 17.97 25.48
C LEU A 287 -2.34 17.92 24.44
N THR A 288 -2.19 16.78 23.79
CA THR A 288 -1.08 16.52 22.85
C THR A 288 -1.53 15.59 21.75
N SER A 289 -1.02 15.80 20.54
CA SER A 289 -1.26 14.92 19.40
C SER A 289 -0.60 13.56 19.61
N ILE A 290 -1.08 12.51 18.93
CA ILE A 290 -0.40 11.20 18.92
C ILE A 290 0.99 11.36 18.32
N TYR A 291 1.10 12.12 17.24
CA TYR A 291 2.39 12.42 16.62
C TYR A 291 3.40 12.96 17.65
N ASP A 292 3.04 13.93 18.48
CA ASP A 292 3.94 14.52 19.49
C ASP A 292 4.13 13.62 20.74
N LEU A 293 3.10 12.82 21.09
CA LEU A 293 3.19 11.84 22.17
C LEU A 293 4.26 10.77 21.93
N ILE A 294 4.47 10.36 20.67
CA ILE A 294 5.47 9.33 20.33
C ILE A 294 6.87 9.73 20.82
N GLU A 295 7.22 11.02 20.75
CA GLU A 295 8.54 11.50 21.17
C GLU A 295 8.78 11.32 22.68
N LYS A 296 7.71 11.38 23.47
CA LYS A 296 7.75 11.20 24.93
C LYS A 296 7.86 9.74 25.35
N MET A 297 7.72 8.81 24.42
CA MET A 297 7.81 7.37 24.68
C MET A 297 9.26 6.88 24.51
N PRO A 298 9.65 5.78 25.20
CA PRO A 298 10.88 5.08 24.87
C PRO A 298 10.85 4.55 23.43
N GLU A 299 12.02 4.29 22.87
CA GLU A 299 12.12 3.63 21.56
C GLU A 299 11.28 2.35 21.51
N GLN A 300 10.54 2.18 20.42
CA GLN A 300 9.83 0.92 20.19
C GLN A 300 10.84 -0.20 19.95
N THR A 301 10.49 -1.40 20.40
CA THR A 301 11.27 -2.62 20.16
C THR A 301 10.36 -3.70 19.56
N LEU A 302 10.95 -4.65 18.84
CA LEU A 302 10.20 -5.80 18.31
C LEU A 302 9.52 -6.59 19.43
N GLU A 303 10.19 -6.79 20.57
CA GLU A 303 9.64 -7.50 21.74
C GLU A 303 8.36 -6.83 22.27
N ARG A 304 8.41 -5.50 22.46
CA ARG A 304 7.25 -4.74 22.95
C ARG A 304 6.11 -4.75 21.94
N ALA A 305 6.42 -4.48 20.66
CA ALA A 305 5.44 -4.50 19.59
C ALA A 305 4.74 -5.88 19.54
N TRP A 306 5.50 -6.98 19.50
CA TRP A 306 4.97 -8.34 19.47
C TRP A 306 4.08 -8.66 20.68
N LYS A 307 4.53 -8.32 21.90
CA LYS A 307 3.79 -8.57 23.14
C LYS A 307 2.47 -7.80 23.23
N GLU A 308 2.44 -6.58 22.66
CA GLU A 308 1.26 -5.70 22.72
C GLU A 308 0.31 -5.91 21.52
N MET A 309 0.73 -6.61 20.46
CA MET A 309 -0.15 -7.05 19.38
C MET A 309 -1.12 -8.15 19.83
N PRO A 310 -2.31 -8.26 19.19
CA PRO A 310 -3.18 -9.41 19.40
C PRO A 310 -2.51 -10.72 18.98
N THR A 311 -2.73 -11.79 19.75
CA THR A 311 -2.29 -13.14 19.39
C THR A 311 -2.86 -13.56 18.04
N LYS A 312 -2.03 -14.13 17.17
CA LYS A 312 -2.45 -14.65 15.86
C LYS A 312 -3.51 -15.74 16.05
N ARG A 313 -4.65 -15.60 15.36
CA ARG A 313 -5.80 -16.52 15.48
C ARG A 313 -5.62 -17.82 14.72
N ARG A 314 -4.88 -17.78 13.62
CA ARG A 314 -4.66 -18.90 12.70
C ARG A 314 -3.27 -18.77 12.08
N SER A 315 -2.59 -19.89 11.95
CA SER A 315 -1.34 -20.01 11.20
C SER A 315 -1.58 -19.88 9.68
N ILE A 316 -0.51 -19.69 8.90
CA ILE A 316 -0.56 -19.53 7.42
C ILE A 316 0.04 -20.78 6.76
N HIS A 317 -0.45 -21.16 5.59
CA HIS A 317 0.21 -22.19 4.76
C HIS A 317 1.63 -21.76 4.35
N PHE A 318 2.51 -22.71 4.07
CA PHE A 318 3.85 -22.44 3.53
C PHE A 318 3.95 -22.90 2.08
N ILE A 319 4.82 -22.29 1.27
CA ILE A 319 5.04 -22.69 -0.12
C ILE A 319 6.43 -23.28 -0.28
N VAL A 320 6.50 -24.47 -0.89
CA VAL A 320 7.76 -25.10 -1.31
C VAL A 320 7.87 -25.13 -2.84
N GLY A 321 9.06 -24.88 -3.35
CA GLY A 321 9.34 -24.83 -4.78
C GLY A 321 10.85 -24.77 -5.05
N CYS A 322 11.21 -24.49 -6.30
CA CYS A 322 12.59 -24.23 -6.72
C CYS A 322 12.66 -22.87 -7.45
N LYS A 323 13.86 -22.31 -7.61
CA LYS A 323 14.03 -20.97 -8.21
C LYS A 323 13.44 -20.94 -9.62
N GLY A 324 12.55 -19.98 -9.87
CA GLY A 324 12.00 -19.71 -11.20
C GLY A 324 11.07 -20.80 -11.74
N ARG A 325 10.67 -21.78 -10.94
CA ARG A 325 9.77 -22.85 -11.41
C ARG A 325 8.33 -22.42 -11.25
N ARG A 326 7.59 -22.63 -12.33
CA ARG A 326 6.18 -22.24 -12.41
C ARG A 326 5.28 -23.10 -11.53
N GLN A 327 5.67 -24.35 -11.31
CA GLN A 327 4.95 -25.26 -10.44
C GLN A 327 5.44 -25.12 -9.00
N LYS A 328 4.50 -25.05 -8.06
CA LYS A 328 4.73 -24.77 -6.64
C LYS A 328 3.73 -25.55 -5.81
N PHE A 329 4.12 -25.95 -4.62
CA PHE A 329 3.24 -26.67 -3.69
C PHE A 329 2.99 -25.84 -2.44
N GLY A 330 1.74 -25.81 -1.99
CA GLY A 330 1.39 -25.29 -0.67
C GLY A 330 1.30 -26.41 0.35
N VAL A 331 1.69 -26.13 1.59
CA VAL A 331 1.60 -27.02 2.76
C VAL A 331 0.81 -26.29 3.84
N ASP A 332 -0.41 -26.76 4.12
CA ASP A 332 -1.24 -26.20 5.18
C ASP A 332 -0.82 -26.70 6.57
N THR A 333 -1.43 -26.14 7.62
CA THR A 333 -1.09 -26.43 9.01
C THR A 333 -1.54 -27.79 9.49
N ARG A 334 -2.34 -28.52 8.71
CA ARG A 334 -2.75 -29.90 8.98
C ARG A 334 -1.89 -30.89 8.19
N GLY A 335 -0.84 -30.40 7.54
CA GLY A 335 0.07 -31.17 6.70
C GLY A 335 -0.53 -31.61 5.37
N VAL A 336 -1.61 -30.97 4.92
CA VAL A 336 -2.16 -31.18 3.57
C VAL A 336 -1.25 -30.49 2.56
N VAL A 337 -0.83 -31.23 1.53
CA VAL A 337 -0.04 -30.69 0.41
C VAL A 337 -0.96 -30.43 -0.77
N PHE A 338 -0.95 -29.23 -1.33
CA PHE A 338 -1.78 -28.88 -2.49
C PHE A 338 -0.99 -28.26 -3.63
N ILE A 339 -1.47 -28.44 -4.85
CA ILE A 339 -0.89 -27.85 -6.06
C ILE A 339 -1.98 -27.19 -6.92
N PRO A 340 -1.89 -25.87 -7.15
CA PRO A 340 -2.79 -25.17 -8.04
C PRO A 340 -2.27 -25.15 -9.51
N LYS A 341 -3.20 -25.06 -10.47
CA LYS A 341 -2.89 -24.92 -11.91
C LYS A 341 -2.58 -23.47 -12.27
N LEU A 342 -3.52 -22.55 -12.06
CA LEU A 342 -3.35 -21.08 -12.21
C LEU A 342 -2.45 -20.69 -13.40
N TRP A 343 -1.31 -20.04 -13.12
CA TRP A 343 -0.35 -19.58 -14.14
C TRP A 343 0.27 -20.70 -14.96
N ASN A 344 0.29 -21.95 -14.47
CA ASN A 344 0.76 -23.12 -15.21
C ASN A 344 -0.08 -23.40 -16.46
N VAL A 345 -1.35 -23.01 -16.46
CA VAL A 345 -2.26 -23.21 -17.60
C VAL A 345 -2.65 -21.90 -18.31
N ARG A 346 -2.56 -20.75 -17.63
CA ARG A 346 -2.80 -19.43 -18.23
C ARG A 346 -1.73 -19.06 -19.26
N VAL A 347 -0.46 -19.17 -18.90
CA VAL A 347 0.66 -18.94 -19.83
C VAL A 347 1.23 -20.30 -20.22
N ARG A 348 0.99 -20.81 -21.42
CA ARG A 348 1.25 -22.24 -21.67
C ARG A 348 2.75 -22.57 -21.81
N GLY A 349 3.17 -23.66 -21.16
CA GLY A 349 4.50 -24.27 -21.25
C GLY A 349 4.44 -25.68 -21.85
N LYS A 350 5.57 -26.39 -21.85
CA LYS A 350 5.73 -27.77 -22.35
C LYS A 350 4.82 -28.77 -21.65
N TYR A 351 4.57 -28.60 -20.35
CA TYR A 351 3.85 -29.56 -19.52
C TYR A 351 2.47 -29.08 -19.04
N SER A 352 1.96 -27.94 -19.53
CA SER A 352 0.68 -27.36 -19.11
C SER A 352 -0.53 -28.30 -19.26
N ASP A 353 -0.53 -29.21 -20.22
CA ASP A 353 -1.63 -30.16 -20.44
C ASP A 353 -1.60 -31.35 -19.47
N ARG A 354 -0.60 -31.43 -18.58
CA ARG A 354 -0.40 -32.57 -17.67
C ARG A 354 -0.95 -32.34 -16.27
N PHE A 355 -1.64 -31.22 -16.06
CA PHE A 355 -2.36 -30.91 -14.83
C PHE A 355 -3.73 -31.61 -14.85
N LEU A 356 -3.74 -32.95 -14.82
CA LEU A 356 -4.91 -33.80 -15.04
C LEU A 356 -5.72 -34.04 -13.75
N TRP A 357 -6.28 -32.98 -13.17
CA TRP A 357 -7.30 -33.02 -12.12
C TRP A 357 -8.45 -32.10 -12.47
N ASP A 358 -9.59 -32.20 -11.79
CA ASP A 358 -10.72 -31.29 -12.02
C ASP A 358 -10.57 -30.01 -11.16
N GLY A 359 -11.15 -28.91 -11.63
CA GLY A 359 -10.96 -27.59 -11.02
C GLY A 359 -9.52 -27.06 -11.14
N ASP A 360 -9.19 -26.06 -10.32
CA ASP A 360 -7.90 -25.37 -10.39
C ASP A 360 -6.88 -25.93 -9.41
N THR A 361 -7.25 -26.81 -8.48
CA THR A 361 -6.33 -27.30 -7.43
C THR A 361 -6.63 -28.72 -7.03
N VAL A 362 -5.58 -29.49 -6.75
CA VAL A 362 -5.67 -30.79 -6.08
C VAL A 362 -4.92 -30.74 -4.76
N ALA A 363 -5.52 -31.28 -3.71
CA ALA A 363 -4.98 -31.31 -2.35
C ALA A 363 -4.90 -32.75 -1.82
N TYR A 364 -3.76 -33.10 -1.22
CA TYR A 364 -3.42 -34.44 -0.75
C TYR A 364 -3.35 -34.46 0.77
N SER A 365 -4.10 -35.37 1.40
CA SER A 365 -4.03 -35.61 2.84
C SER A 365 -3.54 -37.03 3.12
N PHE A 366 -2.73 -37.16 4.17
CA PHE A 366 -2.06 -38.39 4.56
C PHE A 366 -2.48 -38.87 5.96
N GLY A 367 -3.70 -38.49 6.39
CA GLY A 367 -4.29 -38.94 7.65
C GLY A 367 -3.62 -38.39 8.92
N LEU A 368 -2.93 -37.26 8.82
CA LEU A 368 -2.38 -36.55 9.98
C LEU A 368 -3.49 -35.95 10.86
N PRO A 369 -3.21 -35.66 12.14
CA PRO A 369 -4.22 -35.10 13.05
C PRO A 369 -4.86 -33.81 12.52
N ASN A 370 -6.18 -33.68 12.70
CA ASN A 370 -6.97 -32.58 12.15
C ASN A 370 -7.04 -31.37 13.12
N HIS A 371 -5.90 -30.96 13.67
CA HIS A 371 -5.72 -29.78 14.52
C HIS A 371 -4.38 -29.10 14.22
N GLU A 372 -4.15 -27.90 14.75
CA GLU A 372 -2.88 -27.17 14.56
C GLU A 372 -1.71 -27.95 15.19
N PRO A 373 -0.50 -27.90 14.60
CA PRO A 373 0.65 -28.61 15.12
C PRO A 373 1.12 -28.00 16.44
N GLU A 374 1.70 -28.84 17.31
CA GLU A 374 2.35 -28.37 18.54
C GLU A 374 3.65 -27.62 18.23
N GLU A 375 4.37 -28.03 17.19
CA GLU A 375 5.58 -27.38 16.71
C GLU A 375 5.55 -27.26 15.19
N ARG A 376 5.91 -26.09 14.68
CA ARG A 376 6.11 -25.85 13.24
C ARG A 376 7.23 -24.85 13.02
N MET A 377 8.15 -25.18 12.13
CA MET A 377 9.34 -24.37 11.87
C MET A 377 9.94 -24.67 10.51
N LEU A 378 10.82 -23.76 10.05
CA LEU A 378 11.69 -23.95 8.90
C LEU A 378 13.03 -24.57 9.32
N GLU A 379 13.65 -25.36 8.43
CA GLU A 379 15.01 -25.86 8.66
C GLU A 379 16.01 -24.71 8.81
N ASP A 380 16.90 -24.82 9.80
CA ASP A 380 17.81 -23.75 10.25
C ASP A 380 17.12 -22.41 10.62
N GLY A 381 15.78 -22.37 10.66
CA GLY A 381 14.97 -21.19 10.88
C GLY A 381 14.67 -20.35 9.63
N PHE A 382 15.16 -20.70 8.44
CA PHE A 382 14.95 -19.88 7.22
C PHE A 382 15.01 -20.65 5.89
N LEU A 383 15.44 -21.92 5.88
CA LEU A 383 15.44 -22.71 4.64
C LEU A 383 14.01 -23.16 4.31
N PRO A 384 13.59 -23.18 3.03
CA PRO A 384 12.23 -23.54 2.63
C PRO A 384 12.00 -25.06 2.67
N ILE A 385 12.26 -25.64 3.84
CA ILE A 385 12.01 -27.01 4.24
C ILE A 385 11.16 -26.90 5.52
N VAL A 386 9.87 -27.15 5.40
CA VAL A 386 8.94 -26.98 6.52
C VAL A 386 8.87 -28.27 7.32
N ARG A 387 8.92 -28.14 8.64
CA ARG A 387 8.72 -29.22 9.60
C ARG A 387 7.53 -28.92 10.49
N ALA A 388 6.72 -29.93 10.76
CA ALA A 388 5.60 -29.84 11.66
C ALA A 388 5.46 -31.11 12.50
N LYS A 389 4.94 -30.96 13.72
CA LYS A 389 4.75 -32.04 14.69
C LYS A 389 3.38 -31.93 15.35
N TRP A 390 2.67 -33.04 15.43
CA TRP A 390 1.39 -33.19 16.13
C TRP A 390 1.49 -34.33 17.14
N VAL A 391 0.65 -34.29 18.19
CA VAL A 391 0.53 -35.37 19.17
C VAL A 391 -0.94 -35.75 19.31
N GLU A 392 -1.27 -37.01 19.08
CA GLU A 392 -2.64 -37.52 19.21
C GLU A 392 -2.60 -38.97 19.70
N ASP A 393 -3.41 -39.29 20.72
CA ASP A 393 -3.57 -40.64 21.29
C ASP A 393 -2.27 -41.36 21.72
N GLY A 394 -1.27 -40.58 22.14
CA GLY A 394 0.06 -41.08 22.54
C GLY A 394 0.99 -41.39 21.37
N ILE A 395 0.70 -40.85 20.19
CA ILE A 395 1.53 -40.93 18.99
C ILE A 395 2.00 -39.53 18.64
N THR A 396 3.30 -39.39 18.38
CA THR A 396 3.86 -38.18 17.77
C THR A 396 3.91 -38.38 16.25
N TYR A 397 3.29 -37.47 15.52
CA TYR A 397 3.31 -37.38 14.06
C TYR A 397 4.25 -36.27 13.65
N GLY A 398 5.25 -36.57 12.83
CA GLY A 398 6.17 -35.59 12.24
C GLY A 398 5.99 -35.52 10.73
N GLN A 399 6.05 -34.31 10.18
CA GLN A 399 6.10 -34.07 8.74
C GLN A 399 7.29 -33.17 8.41
N GLU A 400 8.07 -33.53 7.39
CA GLU A 400 9.06 -32.65 6.75
C GLU A 400 8.76 -32.57 5.24
N VAL A 401 8.76 -31.36 4.66
CA VAL A 401 8.39 -31.14 3.26
C VAL A 401 9.37 -30.20 2.56
N PHE A 402 9.82 -30.58 1.36
CA PHE A 402 10.62 -29.73 0.46
C PHE A 402 10.36 -30.07 -1.02
N ALA A 403 10.90 -29.28 -1.96
CA ALA A 403 10.79 -29.56 -3.40
C ALA A 403 12.17 -29.77 -4.05
N THR A 404 12.25 -30.68 -5.04
CA THR A 404 13.41 -30.91 -5.93
C THR A 404 12.94 -31.06 -7.39
N LEU A 405 13.86 -31.23 -8.35
CA LEU A 405 13.55 -31.44 -9.77
C LEU A 405 13.28 -32.92 -10.07
N LEU A 406 12.33 -33.21 -10.97
CA LEU A 406 11.99 -34.58 -11.36
C LEU A 406 13.06 -35.21 -12.27
N PHE A 407 13.54 -34.45 -13.27
CA PHE A 407 14.38 -34.98 -14.34
C PHE A 407 15.86 -34.58 -14.25
N LYS A 408 16.18 -33.58 -13.42
CA LYS A 408 17.51 -32.95 -13.33
C LYS A 408 17.97 -32.91 -11.88
N ASN A 409 19.24 -32.58 -11.66
CA ASN A 409 19.74 -32.31 -10.31
C ASN A 409 19.44 -30.84 -9.96
N VAL A 410 18.85 -30.58 -8.79
CA VAL A 410 18.57 -29.19 -8.35
C VAL A 410 19.82 -28.31 -8.30
N LEU A 411 20.99 -28.90 -8.06
CA LEU A 411 22.28 -28.19 -8.07
C LEU A 411 22.72 -27.74 -9.47
N ASP A 412 22.11 -28.26 -10.55
CA ASP A 412 22.38 -27.80 -11.91
C ASP A 412 21.93 -26.34 -12.11
N ASP A 413 20.94 -25.89 -11.35
CA ASP A 413 20.43 -24.50 -11.36
C ASP A 413 21.50 -23.48 -10.89
N LEU A 414 22.51 -23.94 -10.15
CA LEU A 414 23.64 -23.10 -9.71
C LEU A 414 24.74 -22.96 -10.78
N LYS A 415 24.68 -23.73 -11.87
CA LYS A 415 25.71 -23.74 -12.92
C LYS A 415 25.50 -22.66 -13.97
N GLY A 416 24.28 -22.15 -14.09
CA GLY A 416 23.88 -21.18 -15.10
C GLY A 416 22.39 -21.28 -15.38
N GLU A 417 21.83 -20.23 -15.98
CA GLU A 417 20.40 -20.11 -16.24
C GLU A 417 19.93 -21.06 -17.37
N GLU A 418 20.82 -21.43 -18.28
CA GLU A 418 20.55 -22.33 -19.40
C GLU A 418 20.33 -23.81 -19.00
N PHE A 419 20.72 -24.20 -17.79
CA PHE A 419 20.70 -25.62 -17.38
C PHE A 419 19.31 -26.10 -16.96
N VAL A 420 18.43 -25.21 -16.49
CA VAL A 420 17.09 -25.56 -16.00
C VAL A 420 16.04 -24.57 -16.51
N ASP A 421 14.99 -25.09 -17.14
CA ASP A 421 13.91 -24.31 -17.78
C ASP A 421 12.76 -24.06 -16.80
N GLY A 422 12.08 -22.91 -16.94
CA GLY A 422 10.96 -22.50 -16.06
C GLY A 422 9.85 -23.53 -15.90
N ASP A 423 9.66 -24.38 -16.93
CA ASP A 423 8.63 -25.39 -16.97
C ASP A 423 9.12 -26.79 -16.56
N ASP A 424 10.41 -26.98 -16.20
CA ASP A 424 10.93 -28.27 -15.72
C ASP A 424 10.16 -28.76 -14.48
N PRO A 425 9.54 -29.95 -14.49
CA PRO A 425 8.68 -30.40 -13.41
C PRO A 425 9.44 -30.60 -12.09
N ILE A 426 8.86 -30.08 -11.01
CA ILE A 426 9.32 -30.33 -9.64
C ILE A 426 8.56 -31.50 -8.98
N VAL A 427 9.15 -32.05 -7.94
CA VAL A 427 8.59 -33.08 -7.04
C VAL A 427 8.58 -32.55 -5.62
N CYS A 428 7.41 -32.57 -4.98
CA CYS A 428 7.30 -32.37 -3.54
C CYS A 428 7.67 -33.67 -2.82
N MET A 429 8.69 -33.59 -1.97
CA MET A 429 9.20 -34.68 -1.15
C MET A 429 8.66 -34.51 0.26
N VAL A 430 7.90 -35.49 0.74
CA VAL A 430 7.28 -35.49 2.07
C VAL A 430 7.83 -36.67 2.87
N LYS A 431 8.34 -36.41 4.07
CA LYS A 431 8.68 -37.45 5.05
C LYS A 431 7.66 -37.41 6.18
N LEU A 432 7.04 -38.55 6.45
CA LEU A 432 6.10 -38.72 7.56
C LEU A 432 6.71 -39.69 8.57
N THR A 433 6.83 -39.24 9.81
CA THR A 433 7.39 -40.04 10.91
C THR A 433 6.33 -40.21 11.99
N PHE A 434 6.17 -41.44 12.46
CA PHE A 434 5.23 -41.80 13.52
C PHE A 434 6.02 -42.42 14.66
N THR A 435 5.92 -41.86 15.86
CA THR A 435 6.64 -42.35 17.04
C THR A 435 5.65 -42.64 18.16
N SER A 436 5.64 -43.89 18.65
CA SER A 436 4.77 -44.29 19.73
C SER A 436 5.34 -43.88 21.08
N GLN A 437 4.60 -43.03 21.78
CA GLN A 437 4.80 -42.72 23.20
C GLN A 437 3.79 -43.48 24.08
N ALA A 438 2.98 -44.36 23.48
CA ALA A 438 1.98 -45.14 24.18
C ALA A 438 2.63 -46.30 24.96
N LEU A 439 2.02 -46.67 26.08
CA LEU A 439 2.46 -47.80 26.93
C LEU A 439 2.13 -49.18 26.35
N SER A 440 1.36 -49.22 25.25
CA SER A 440 0.95 -50.44 24.57
C SER A 440 0.96 -50.23 23.05
N ARG A 441 1.05 -51.33 22.31
CA ARG A 441 1.02 -51.34 20.84
C ARG A 441 -0.19 -50.59 20.31
N ARG A 442 0.02 -49.71 19.33
CA ARG A 442 -1.02 -48.93 18.67
C ARG A 442 -1.10 -49.30 17.20
N SER A 443 -2.31 -49.34 16.67
CA SER A 443 -2.56 -49.51 15.24
C SER A 443 -3.00 -48.17 14.67
N LEU A 444 -2.24 -47.63 13.71
CA LEU A 444 -2.54 -46.36 13.04
C LEU A 444 -3.27 -46.65 11.73
N ASN A 445 -4.33 -45.90 11.46
CA ASN A 445 -5.10 -45.98 10.22
C ASN A 445 -5.16 -44.60 9.57
N LEU A 446 -4.23 -44.34 8.66
CA LEU A 446 -4.07 -43.04 8.02
C LEU A 446 -4.85 -43.01 6.71
N LYS A 447 -5.94 -42.25 6.67
CA LYS A 447 -6.72 -42.07 5.44
C LYS A 447 -5.90 -41.29 4.41
N LEU A 448 -5.70 -41.89 3.24
CA LEU A 448 -5.08 -41.27 2.09
C LEU A 448 -6.16 -40.68 1.20
N SER A 449 -6.13 -39.37 0.96
CA SER A 449 -7.13 -38.71 0.12
C SER A 449 -6.52 -37.72 -0.86
N SER A 450 -7.27 -37.49 -1.95
CA SER A 450 -6.98 -36.49 -2.97
C SER A 450 -8.28 -35.73 -3.24
N ILE A 451 -8.25 -34.41 -3.10
CA ILE A 451 -9.44 -33.56 -3.16
C ILE A 451 -9.22 -32.51 -4.25
N CYS A 452 -10.06 -32.54 -5.27
CA CYS A 452 -10.11 -31.52 -6.31
C CYS A 452 -10.97 -30.34 -5.85
N LYS A 453 -10.48 -29.12 -6.04
CA LYS A 453 -11.17 -27.89 -5.66
C LYS A 453 -11.34 -26.98 -6.87
N ASN A 454 -12.45 -26.24 -6.90
CA ASN A 454 -12.66 -25.22 -7.92
C ASN A 454 -11.67 -24.08 -7.74
N HIS A 455 -11.42 -23.66 -6.50
CA HIS A 455 -10.38 -22.70 -6.13
C HIS A 455 -9.54 -23.23 -4.97
N TRP A 456 -8.23 -22.93 -4.94
CA TRP A 456 -7.31 -23.49 -3.94
C TRP A 456 -7.69 -23.15 -2.49
N ARG A 457 -8.27 -21.96 -2.29
CA ARG A 457 -8.78 -21.48 -0.99
C ARG A 457 -10.09 -22.13 -0.53
N ASP A 458 -10.76 -22.89 -1.39
CA ASP A 458 -12.04 -23.48 -1.03
C ASP A 458 -11.87 -24.44 0.16
N ALA A 459 -12.73 -24.29 1.16
CA ALA A 459 -12.73 -25.18 2.33
C ALA A 459 -13.18 -26.60 1.95
N LYS A 460 -13.97 -26.75 0.89
CA LYS A 460 -14.54 -28.01 0.40
C LYS A 460 -14.09 -28.29 -1.03
N GLY A 461 -14.12 -29.56 -1.41
CA GLY A 461 -13.85 -30.01 -2.76
C GLY A 461 -14.48 -31.37 -3.01
N VAL A 462 -14.18 -31.94 -4.18
CA VAL A 462 -14.61 -33.28 -4.57
C VAL A 462 -13.48 -34.25 -4.29
N GLU A 463 -13.72 -35.21 -3.39
CA GLU A 463 -12.78 -36.28 -3.09
C GLU A 463 -12.71 -37.27 -4.27
N GLU A 464 -11.51 -37.55 -4.75
CA GLU A 464 -11.25 -38.49 -5.84
C GLU A 464 -11.26 -39.93 -5.34
N LYS A 465 -11.75 -40.86 -6.17
CA LYS A 465 -11.62 -42.29 -5.89
C LYS A 465 -10.20 -42.76 -6.19
N LEU A 466 -9.48 -43.19 -5.15
CA LEU A 466 -8.09 -43.61 -5.25
C LEU A 466 -7.90 -45.12 -5.34
N THR A 467 -6.84 -45.53 -6.04
CA THR A 467 -6.33 -46.92 -6.11
C THR A 467 -4.83 -46.93 -5.91
N TYR A 468 -4.31 -48.02 -5.35
CA TYR A 468 -2.89 -48.22 -5.08
C TYR A 468 -2.37 -49.46 -5.83
N GLU A 469 -1.24 -49.32 -6.51
CA GLU A 469 -0.57 -50.40 -7.25
C GLU A 469 0.94 -50.15 -7.23
N ASP A 470 1.73 -51.12 -6.75
CA ASP A 470 3.20 -51.11 -6.76
C ASP A 470 3.86 -49.82 -6.22
N GLY A 471 3.33 -49.26 -5.13
CA GLY A 471 3.85 -48.02 -4.53
C GLY A 471 3.30 -46.74 -5.16
N PHE A 472 2.43 -46.83 -6.16
CA PHE A 472 1.87 -45.69 -6.87
C PHE A 472 0.38 -45.52 -6.59
N VAL A 473 -0.05 -44.29 -6.33
CA VAL A 473 -1.45 -43.93 -6.11
C VAL A 473 -2.03 -43.22 -7.34
N TYR A 474 -3.19 -43.70 -7.78
CA TYR A 474 -3.91 -43.19 -8.95
C TYR A 474 -5.32 -42.76 -8.55
N ALA A 475 -5.79 -41.66 -9.15
CA ALA A 475 -7.20 -41.30 -9.18
C ALA A 475 -7.90 -41.94 -10.38
N LEU A 476 -9.11 -42.47 -10.16
CA LEU A 476 -9.92 -43.11 -11.20
C LEU A 476 -10.91 -42.11 -11.83
N TYR A 477 -10.88 -42.03 -13.15
CA TYR A 477 -11.77 -41.22 -13.99
C TYR A 477 -12.37 -42.09 -15.10
N PRO A 478 -13.41 -42.90 -14.83
CA PRO A 478 -13.93 -43.86 -15.80
C PRO A 478 -14.35 -43.23 -17.14
N GLU A 479 -14.80 -41.97 -17.10
CA GLU A 479 -15.35 -41.25 -18.25
C GLU A 479 -14.35 -40.28 -18.92
N LYS A 480 -13.10 -40.19 -18.44
CA LYS A 480 -12.08 -39.27 -19.00
C LYS A 480 -10.82 -40.04 -19.37
N ALA A 481 -10.19 -39.68 -20.49
CA ALA A 481 -8.86 -40.18 -20.83
C ALA A 481 -7.76 -39.27 -20.21
N PRO A 482 -6.67 -39.84 -19.65
CA PRO A 482 -6.53 -41.23 -19.24
C PRO A 482 -7.45 -41.54 -18.04
N SER A 483 -8.00 -42.76 -18.01
CA SER A 483 -8.96 -43.18 -16.99
C SER A 483 -8.33 -43.46 -15.62
N ARG A 484 -7.00 -43.63 -15.61
CA ARG A 484 -6.17 -43.66 -14.41
C ARG A 484 -5.22 -42.48 -14.47
N ARG A 485 -5.25 -41.62 -13.46
CA ARG A 485 -4.42 -40.42 -13.38
C ARG A 485 -3.52 -40.52 -12.17
N PHE A 486 -2.21 -40.53 -12.39
CA PHE A 486 -1.22 -40.60 -11.31
C PHE A 486 -1.32 -39.39 -10.37
N ARG A 487 -1.11 -39.60 -9.06
CA ARG A 487 -1.09 -38.55 -8.04
C ARG A 487 0.24 -38.48 -7.30
N TYR A 488 0.65 -39.57 -6.66
CA TYR A 488 1.87 -39.62 -5.88
C TYR A 488 2.38 -41.05 -5.67
N MET A 489 3.65 -41.17 -5.32
CA MET A 489 4.31 -42.42 -4.93
C MET A 489 4.45 -42.50 -3.41
N LEU A 490 4.29 -43.69 -2.86
CA LEU A 490 4.53 -44.04 -1.46
C LEU A 490 5.71 -45.02 -1.36
N ASP A 491 6.74 -44.66 -0.58
CA ASP A 491 7.78 -45.58 -0.12
C ASP A 491 7.53 -45.91 1.35
N LEU A 492 7.05 -47.14 1.60
CA LEU A 492 6.67 -47.65 2.92
C LEU A 492 7.88 -48.20 3.72
N LYS A 493 9.09 -48.20 3.14
CA LYS A 493 10.28 -48.83 3.75
C LYS A 493 10.07 -50.29 4.19
N GLY A 494 9.16 -51.00 3.54
CA GLY A 494 8.89 -52.42 3.77
C GLY A 494 8.01 -52.75 4.98
N HIS A 495 7.41 -51.76 5.66
CA HIS A 495 6.51 -51.97 6.79
C HIS A 495 5.15 -51.30 6.57
N GLY A 496 4.11 -51.81 7.24
CA GLY A 496 2.72 -51.37 7.03
C GLY A 496 2.10 -51.91 5.74
N ARG A 497 0.84 -51.55 5.48
CA ARG A 497 0.11 -51.93 4.26
C ARG A 497 -0.87 -50.83 3.83
N VAL A 498 -1.12 -50.73 2.53
CA VAL A 498 -2.14 -49.85 1.97
C VAL A 498 -3.30 -50.70 1.47
N GLU A 499 -4.49 -50.46 1.98
CA GLU A 499 -5.69 -51.23 1.66
C GLU A 499 -6.91 -50.32 1.45
N ASN A 500 -7.94 -50.83 0.77
CA ASN A 500 -9.21 -50.12 0.62
C ASN A 500 -10.15 -50.54 1.76
N LEU A 501 -10.40 -49.64 2.70
CA LEU A 501 -11.31 -49.84 3.83
C LEU A 501 -12.52 -48.93 3.66
N ASN A 502 -13.71 -49.53 3.59
CA ASN A 502 -14.99 -48.81 3.46
C ASN A 502 -15.01 -47.78 2.31
N GLY A 503 -14.38 -48.12 1.18
CA GLY A 503 -14.32 -47.25 -0.01
C GLY A 503 -13.25 -46.17 0.03
N SER A 504 -12.45 -46.09 1.11
CA SER A 504 -11.32 -45.16 1.26
C SER A 504 -9.99 -45.91 1.21
N LEU A 505 -8.97 -45.29 0.61
CA LEU A 505 -7.61 -45.83 0.66
C LEU A 505 -6.98 -45.48 2.01
N VAL A 506 -6.47 -46.48 2.74
CA VAL A 506 -5.93 -46.32 4.10
C VAL A 506 -4.57 -46.97 4.19
N TYR A 507 -3.60 -46.26 4.77
CA TYR A 507 -2.34 -46.84 5.22
C TYR A 507 -2.46 -47.30 6.67
N THR A 508 -2.21 -48.58 6.90
CA THR A 508 -2.28 -49.20 8.23
C THR A 508 -0.91 -49.70 8.66
N ILE A 509 -0.53 -49.35 9.90
CA ILE A 509 0.69 -49.83 10.54
C ILE A 509 0.45 -50.05 12.03
N ASP A 510 1.03 -51.11 12.57
CA ASP A 510 1.14 -51.28 14.02
C ASP A 510 2.51 -50.79 14.50
N ILE A 511 2.52 -50.03 15.59
CA ILE A 511 3.73 -49.47 16.19
C ILE A 511 3.77 -49.87 17.67
N ASP A 512 4.85 -50.53 18.07
CA ASP A 512 5.10 -50.95 19.46
C ASP A 512 5.54 -49.74 20.34
N PRO A 513 5.44 -49.83 21.68
CA PRO A 513 5.89 -48.77 22.57
C PRO A 513 7.34 -48.33 22.31
N GLY A 514 7.56 -47.03 22.08
CA GLY A 514 8.88 -46.46 21.79
C GLY A 514 9.38 -46.66 20.35
N GLU A 515 8.66 -47.42 19.52
CA GLU A 515 9.01 -47.61 18.11
C GLU A 515 8.74 -46.33 17.31
N SER A 516 9.60 -46.09 16.33
CA SER A 516 9.44 -45.02 15.34
C SER A 516 9.49 -45.59 13.93
N HIS A 517 8.54 -45.21 13.10
CA HIS A 517 8.44 -45.64 11.71
C HIS A 517 8.35 -44.41 10.79
N THR A 518 8.93 -44.51 9.60
CA THR A 518 8.94 -43.42 8.63
C THR A 518 8.57 -43.91 7.24
N ILE A 519 7.69 -43.17 6.58
CA ILE A 519 7.34 -43.34 5.16
C ILE A 519 7.66 -42.07 4.38
N TYR A 520 7.82 -42.22 3.07
CA TYR A 520 8.07 -41.11 2.16
C TYR A 520 6.99 -41.01 1.09
N VAL A 521 6.53 -39.79 0.82
CA VAL A 521 5.62 -39.47 -0.28
C VAL A 521 6.34 -38.61 -1.30
N LYS A 522 6.21 -38.95 -2.58
CA LYS A 522 6.76 -38.16 -3.70
C LYS A 522 5.63 -37.72 -4.61
N ILE A 523 5.41 -36.41 -4.71
CA ILE A 523 4.29 -35.82 -5.44
C ILE A 523 4.86 -35.02 -6.62
N PRO A 524 4.86 -35.52 -7.86
CA PRO A 524 5.26 -34.70 -9.00
C PRO A 524 4.23 -33.61 -9.27
N SER A 525 4.70 -32.49 -9.78
CA SER A 525 3.85 -31.34 -10.15
C SER A 525 2.94 -31.62 -11.35
N ILE A 526 3.22 -32.67 -12.11
CA ILE A 526 2.50 -33.08 -13.31
C ILE A 526 2.02 -34.53 -13.17
N THR A 527 0.94 -34.88 -13.88
CA THR A 527 0.54 -36.28 -14.01
C THR A 527 1.51 -37.02 -14.93
N LEU A 528 2.18 -38.06 -14.41
CA LEU A 528 3.11 -38.90 -15.16
C LEU A 528 2.35 -39.80 -16.16
N LEU A 529 2.90 -39.95 -17.36
CA LEU A 529 2.26 -40.62 -18.50
C LEU A 529 3.21 -41.61 -19.20
N GLU A 530 4.52 -41.43 -19.06
CA GLU A 530 5.53 -42.21 -19.78
C GLU A 530 6.39 -43.04 -18.81
N GLY A 531 6.73 -44.27 -19.17
CA GLY A 531 7.37 -45.23 -18.25
C GLY A 531 8.69 -44.75 -17.63
N PHE A 532 9.53 -44.04 -18.39
CA PHE A 532 10.79 -43.52 -17.85
C PHE A 532 10.58 -42.48 -16.75
N GLU A 533 9.44 -41.79 -16.72
CA GLU A 533 9.14 -40.76 -15.72
C GLU A 533 8.87 -41.40 -14.36
N PHE A 534 8.18 -42.54 -14.35
CA PHE A 534 7.97 -43.34 -13.15
C PHE A 534 9.30 -43.87 -12.60
N GLU A 535 10.18 -44.36 -13.47
CA GLU A 535 11.53 -44.79 -13.07
C GLU A 535 12.36 -43.62 -12.51
N LYS A 536 12.23 -42.42 -13.09
CA LYS A 536 12.89 -41.22 -12.55
C LYS A 536 12.36 -40.85 -11.17
N LEU A 537 11.05 -40.79 -10.98
CA LEU A 537 10.45 -40.53 -9.66
C LEU A 537 10.89 -41.58 -8.62
N LYS A 538 10.93 -42.86 -9.02
CA LYS A 538 11.39 -43.96 -8.16
C LYS A 538 12.84 -43.78 -7.74
N SER A 539 13.71 -43.34 -8.66
CA SER A 539 15.14 -43.14 -8.43
C SER A 539 15.51 -42.00 -7.47
N LEU A 540 14.60 -41.05 -7.21
CA LEU A 540 14.85 -39.96 -6.27
C LEU A 540 14.89 -40.48 -4.83
N ASP A 541 16.07 -40.55 -4.22
CA ASP A 541 16.21 -40.88 -2.80
C ASP A 541 15.95 -39.64 -1.92
N TYR A 542 15.08 -39.77 -0.91
CA TYR A 542 14.68 -38.63 -0.08
C TYR A 542 15.87 -37.98 0.62
N GLU A 543 16.71 -38.78 1.30
CA GLU A 543 17.80 -38.26 2.12
C GLU A 543 18.90 -37.64 1.24
N ALA A 544 19.19 -38.24 0.09
CA ALA A 544 20.12 -37.67 -0.88
C ALA A 544 19.60 -36.35 -1.49
N GLU A 545 18.33 -36.27 -1.88
CA GLU A 545 17.73 -35.04 -2.40
C GLU A 545 17.65 -33.95 -1.33
N ARG A 546 17.37 -34.32 -0.08
CA ARG A 546 17.35 -33.40 1.06
C ARG A 546 18.70 -32.69 1.23
N VAL A 547 19.81 -33.43 1.17
CA VAL A 547 21.16 -32.85 1.26
C VAL A 547 21.41 -31.86 0.12
N LYS A 548 21.04 -32.22 -1.12
CA LYS A 548 21.19 -31.35 -2.28
C LYS A 548 20.35 -30.07 -2.16
N VAL A 549 19.11 -30.17 -1.68
CA VAL A 549 18.21 -29.03 -1.51
C VAL A 549 18.70 -28.08 -0.41
N VAL A 550 19.24 -28.61 0.69
CA VAL A 550 19.88 -27.79 1.73
C VAL A 550 21.10 -27.06 1.17
N GLU A 551 21.98 -27.75 0.45
CA GLU A 551 23.15 -27.13 -0.20
C GLU A 551 22.74 -26.07 -1.23
N TYR A 552 21.76 -26.39 -2.06
CA TYR A 552 21.20 -25.52 -3.09
C TYR A 552 20.69 -24.21 -2.50
N TRP A 553 19.80 -24.27 -1.51
CA TRP A 553 19.25 -23.08 -0.90
C TRP A 553 20.29 -22.29 -0.11
N ARG A 554 21.16 -22.94 0.69
CA ARG A 554 22.22 -22.22 1.40
C ARG A 554 23.11 -21.42 0.44
N ARG A 555 23.53 -22.02 -0.68
CA ARG A 555 24.33 -21.32 -1.69
C ARG A 555 23.61 -20.14 -2.34
N LEU A 556 22.30 -20.26 -2.61
CA LEU A 556 21.53 -19.14 -3.14
C LEU A 556 21.33 -18.02 -2.12
N LEU A 557 20.95 -18.35 -0.89
CA LEU A 557 20.66 -17.35 0.16
C LEU A 557 21.91 -16.65 0.70
N ASP A 558 23.09 -17.26 0.53
CA ASP A 558 24.36 -16.65 0.92
C ASP A 558 24.91 -15.67 -0.15
N ARG A 559 24.26 -15.57 -1.33
CA ARG A 559 24.61 -14.58 -2.36
C ARG A 559 24.20 -13.18 -1.92
N GLY A 560 25.05 -12.21 -2.23
CA GLY A 560 24.78 -10.79 -2.00
C GLY A 560 24.90 -10.38 -0.53
N MET A 561 24.13 -9.36 -0.16
CA MET A 561 24.16 -8.73 1.14
C MET A 561 23.63 -9.65 2.25
N GLN A 562 24.35 -9.70 3.37
CA GLN A 562 23.95 -10.41 4.58
C GLN A 562 23.82 -9.42 5.74
N ILE A 563 22.73 -9.53 6.51
CA ILE A 563 22.50 -8.75 7.73
C ILE A 563 22.40 -9.71 8.91
N HIS A 564 23.14 -9.40 9.98
CA HIS A 564 22.96 -10.01 11.28
C HIS A 564 22.80 -8.89 12.32
N VAL A 565 21.67 -8.92 13.01
CA VAL A 565 21.31 -8.00 14.09
C VAL A 565 20.88 -8.79 15.32
N PRO A 566 20.89 -8.19 16.53
CA PRO A 566 20.53 -8.89 17.76
C PRO A 566 19.12 -9.51 17.78
N ASP A 567 18.17 -8.96 17.01
CA ASP A 567 16.85 -9.56 16.81
C ASP A 567 16.94 -10.73 15.81
N LYS A 568 16.88 -11.96 16.33
CA LYS A 568 17.01 -13.19 15.52
C LYS A 568 15.97 -13.27 14.40
N TRP A 569 14.71 -12.96 14.70
CA TRP A 569 13.63 -13.00 13.70
C TRP A 569 13.89 -12.09 12.50
N LEU A 570 14.47 -10.89 12.71
CA LEU A 570 14.79 -9.99 11.60
C LEU A 570 15.96 -10.52 10.76
N SER A 571 16.98 -11.09 11.40
CA SER A 571 18.11 -11.71 10.69
C SER A 571 17.66 -12.92 9.86
N ASP A 572 16.84 -13.79 10.43
CA ASP A 572 16.30 -14.97 9.76
C ASP A 572 15.34 -14.57 8.62
N PHE A 573 14.44 -13.62 8.88
CA PHE A 573 13.48 -13.10 7.89
C PHE A 573 14.20 -12.49 6.69
N TYR A 574 15.20 -11.64 6.92
CA TYR A 574 15.97 -11.02 5.84
C TYR A 574 16.68 -12.05 4.97
N ARG A 575 17.07 -13.20 5.54
CA ARG A 575 17.67 -14.32 4.80
C ARG A 575 16.61 -15.16 4.08
N ALA A 576 15.50 -15.48 4.73
CA ALA A 576 14.39 -16.27 4.17
C ALA A 576 13.75 -15.61 2.95
N TYR A 577 13.62 -14.27 2.97
CA TYR A 577 13.04 -13.46 1.90
C TYR A 577 13.53 -13.82 0.49
N LEU A 578 14.84 -14.08 0.31
CA LEU A 578 15.38 -14.44 -1.01
C LEU A 578 14.79 -15.76 -1.54
N SER A 579 14.52 -16.73 -0.66
CA SER A 579 13.83 -17.96 -1.06
C SER A 579 12.39 -17.68 -1.49
N HIS A 580 11.70 -16.76 -0.82
CA HIS A 580 10.34 -16.37 -1.14
C HIS A 580 10.25 -15.77 -2.54
N VAL A 581 11.14 -14.83 -2.88
CA VAL A 581 11.25 -14.26 -4.23
C VAL A 581 11.56 -15.33 -5.27
N HIS A 582 12.60 -16.14 -5.04
CA HIS A 582 13.01 -17.16 -6.00
C HIS A 582 11.96 -18.25 -6.23
N ILE A 583 11.23 -18.65 -5.18
CA ILE A 583 10.10 -19.57 -5.30
C ILE A 583 8.97 -18.89 -6.07
N THR A 584 8.64 -17.64 -5.75
CA THR A 584 7.47 -16.90 -6.30
C THR A 584 7.62 -16.57 -7.78
N ASP A 585 8.80 -16.18 -8.23
CA ASP A 585 9.04 -15.77 -9.61
C ASP A 585 8.91 -16.95 -10.59
N ASP A 586 8.37 -16.66 -11.77
CA ASP A 586 8.27 -17.62 -12.86
C ASP A 586 9.34 -17.30 -13.90
N LYS A 587 10.24 -18.23 -14.18
CA LYS A 587 11.09 -18.14 -15.39
C LYS A 587 10.20 -18.38 -16.59
N GLU A 588 10.21 -17.43 -17.52
CA GLU A 588 9.37 -17.50 -18.70
C GLU A 588 9.78 -18.71 -19.57
N PRO A 589 8.83 -19.53 -20.04
CA PRO A 589 9.14 -20.70 -20.86
C PRO A 589 9.96 -20.33 -22.11
N ASN A 590 11.01 -21.10 -22.39
CA ASN A 590 11.91 -20.91 -23.55
C ASN A 590 12.63 -19.55 -23.56
N SER A 591 12.81 -18.94 -22.38
CA SER A 591 13.40 -17.60 -22.22
C SER A 591 14.29 -17.57 -20.97
N GLN A 592 15.11 -16.52 -20.86
CA GLN A 592 15.92 -16.23 -19.67
C GLN A 592 15.30 -15.13 -18.80
N ARG A 593 14.15 -14.57 -19.20
CA ARG A 593 13.42 -13.57 -18.44
C ARG A 593 12.73 -14.17 -17.23
N TYR A 594 12.72 -13.42 -16.14
CA TYR A 594 12.04 -13.78 -14.90
C TYR A 594 10.86 -12.85 -14.68
N MET A 595 9.66 -13.43 -14.63
CA MET A 595 8.45 -12.73 -14.27
C MET A 595 8.47 -12.48 -12.77
N CYS A 596 8.74 -11.23 -12.39
CA CYS A 596 8.82 -10.82 -11.00
C CYS A 596 7.41 -10.72 -10.40
N ARG A 597 6.93 -11.84 -9.86
CA ARG A 597 5.56 -11.95 -9.35
C ARG A 597 5.49 -11.50 -7.90
N VAL A 598 4.29 -11.12 -7.47
CA VAL A 598 4.06 -10.59 -6.11
C VAL A 598 3.42 -11.61 -5.17
N SER A 599 2.92 -12.73 -5.71
CA SER A 599 2.55 -13.92 -4.92
C SER A 599 2.80 -15.22 -5.66
N SER A 600 2.92 -16.31 -4.90
CA SER A 600 3.22 -17.64 -5.43
C SER A 600 2.09 -18.22 -6.28
N PHE A 601 0.83 -17.89 -5.96
CA PHE A 601 -0.34 -18.54 -6.54
C PHE A 601 -1.18 -17.61 -7.42
N ASN A 602 -2.01 -16.73 -6.88
CA ASN A 602 -2.99 -15.97 -7.65
C ASN A 602 -2.41 -14.76 -8.39
N TYR A 603 -1.47 -14.03 -7.78
CA TYR A 603 -1.03 -12.74 -8.29
C TYR A 603 0.11 -12.86 -9.30
N GLY A 604 -0.01 -12.16 -10.42
CA GLY A 604 1.00 -12.09 -11.49
C GLY A 604 2.02 -10.98 -11.24
N VAL A 605 2.34 -10.26 -12.32
CA VAL A 605 3.24 -9.10 -12.33
C VAL A 605 2.40 -7.84 -12.13
N PHE A 606 2.45 -7.28 -10.91
CA PHE A 606 1.99 -5.92 -10.63
C PHE A 606 3.23 -5.02 -10.73
N ALA A 607 3.37 -4.27 -11.82
CA ALA A 607 4.66 -3.69 -12.20
C ALA A 607 5.26 -2.73 -11.16
N ASN A 608 4.43 -2.02 -10.37
CA ASN A 608 4.89 -1.17 -9.26
C ASN A 608 5.48 -2.00 -8.11
N GLU A 609 4.81 -3.08 -7.73
CA GLU A 609 5.24 -4.00 -6.68
C GLU A 609 6.48 -4.80 -7.10
N SER A 610 6.52 -5.28 -8.35
CA SER A 610 7.71 -5.90 -8.95
C SER A 610 8.92 -4.95 -8.87
N ALA A 611 8.69 -3.64 -9.08
CA ALA A 611 9.73 -2.62 -8.98
C ALA A 611 10.37 -2.55 -7.59
N MET A 612 9.61 -2.83 -6.51
CA MET A 612 10.09 -2.86 -5.13
C MET A 612 11.02 -4.06 -4.90
N ILE A 613 10.60 -5.25 -5.35
CA ILE A 613 11.36 -6.49 -5.27
C ILE A 613 12.67 -6.38 -6.05
N ILE A 614 12.61 -5.88 -7.29
CA ILE A 614 13.79 -5.68 -8.15
C ILE A 614 14.78 -4.72 -7.50
N SER A 615 14.30 -3.61 -6.94
CA SER A 615 15.15 -2.63 -6.26
C SER A 615 15.80 -3.22 -5.00
N GLU A 616 15.12 -4.11 -4.28
CA GLU A 616 15.70 -4.84 -3.15
C GLU A 616 16.77 -5.86 -3.58
N LEU A 617 16.60 -6.54 -4.71
CA LEU A 617 17.66 -7.40 -5.28
C LEU A 617 18.92 -6.58 -5.61
N ASP A 618 18.76 -5.36 -6.16
CA ASP A 618 19.88 -4.45 -6.39
C ASP A 618 20.56 -4.01 -5.10
N ARG A 619 19.80 -3.67 -4.04
CA ARG A 619 20.34 -3.33 -2.72
C ARG A 619 21.16 -4.45 -2.10
N ARG A 620 20.83 -5.70 -2.44
CA ARG A 620 21.58 -6.89 -2.04
C ARG A 620 22.81 -7.16 -2.91
N GLY A 621 23.00 -6.43 -4.00
CA GLY A 621 24.08 -6.69 -4.96
C GLY A 621 23.79 -7.83 -5.93
N LEU A 622 22.54 -8.30 -6.02
CA LEU A 622 22.09 -9.32 -6.97
C LEU A 622 21.68 -8.65 -8.29
N HIS A 623 22.58 -7.84 -8.85
CA HIS A 623 22.32 -7.00 -10.01
C HIS A 623 21.91 -7.80 -11.25
N ASP A 624 22.46 -9.00 -11.41
CA ASP A 624 22.12 -9.91 -12.50
C ASP A 624 20.67 -10.43 -12.39
N GLU A 625 20.20 -10.71 -11.16
CA GLU A 625 18.81 -11.09 -10.90
C GLU A 625 17.87 -9.91 -11.16
N ALA A 626 18.25 -8.69 -10.76
CA ALA A 626 17.48 -7.49 -11.01
C ALA A 626 17.35 -7.19 -12.52
N GLU A 627 18.45 -7.27 -13.27
CA GLU A 627 18.46 -7.02 -14.72
C GLU A 627 17.54 -7.98 -15.48
N ARG A 628 17.57 -9.29 -15.17
CA ARG A 628 16.68 -10.29 -15.81
C ARG A 628 15.19 -10.00 -15.65
N ARG A 629 14.82 -9.31 -14.57
CA ARG A 629 13.44 -8.91 -14.28
C ARG A 629 13.09 -7.58 -14.92
N LEU A 630 14.03 -6.65 -14.99
CA LEU A 630 13.89 -5.40 -15.75
C LEU A 630 13.74 -5.65 -17.26
N GLU A 631 14.40 -6.70 -17.78
CA GLU A 631 14.31 -7.07 -19.19
C GLU A 631 12.86 -7.29 -19.64
N VAL A 632 12.00 -7.84 -18.77
CA VAL A 632 10.55 -8.04 -19.03
C VAL A 632 9.90 -6.75 -19.51
N PHE A 633 10.15 -5.63 -18.81
CA PHE A 633 9.52 -4.35 -19.12
C PHE A 633 10.06 -3.70 -20.39
N THR A 634 11.34 -3.91 -20.72
CA THR A 634 11.89 -3.46 -22.02
C THR A 634 11.39 -4.31 -23.19
N HIS A 635 11.23 -5.62 -22.98
CA HIS A 635 10.82 -6.56 -24.00
C HIS A 635 9.33 -6.40 -24.36
N TYR A 636 8.48 -6.24 -23.35
CA TYR A 636 7.03 -6.09 -23.48
C TYR A 636 6.58 -4.61 -23.39
N GLN A 637 7.48 -3.66 -23.66
CA GLN A 637 7.14 -2.24 -23.58
C GLN A 637 5.98 -1.91 -24.54
N GLY A 638 4.95 -1.27 -24.00
CA GLY A 638 3.76 -0.83 -24.71
C GLY A 638 2.80 -1.91 -25.19
N THR A 639 3.00 -3.18 -24.80
CA THR A 639 2.09 -4.28 -25.15
C THR A 639 0.84 -4.34 -24.25
N ALA A 640 0.81 -3.59 -23.15
CA ALA A 640 -0.34 -3.47 -22.26
C ALA A 640 -0.69 -1.99 -22.04
N VAL A 641 -1.97 -1.71 -21.80
CA VAL A 641 -2.53 -0.35 -21.69
C VAL A 641 -2.74 -0.03 -20.22
N MET A 642 -2.34 1.18 -19.79
CA MET A 642 -2.73 1.70 -18.48
C MET A 642 -4.24 1.95 -18.45
N THR A 643 -4.92 1.51 -17.40
CA THR A 643 -6.36 1.71 -17.27
C THR A 643 -6.69 3.18 -16.98
N GLY A 644 -7.50 3.80 -17.84
CA GLY A 644 -7.86 5.21 -17.73
C GLY A 644 -8.12 5.90 -19.06
N ARG A 645 -8.09 7.23 -19.04
CA ARG A 645 -8.28 8.13 -20.18
C ARG A 645 -6.98 8.42 -20.96
N TYR A 646 -6.05 7.46 -20.97
CA TYR A 646 -4.79 7.58 -21.69
C TYR A 646 -4.99 7.39 -23.19
N SER A 647 -4.23 8.12 -24.00
CA SER A 647 -4.39 8.13 -25.47
C SER A 647 -3.64 6.99 -26.18
N THR A 648 -2.61 6.43 -25.55
CA THR A 648 -1.78 5.37 -26.13
C THR A 648 -1.11 4.50 -25.08
N SER A 649 -0.72 3.28 -25.45
CA SER A 649 0.19 2.42 -24.68
C SER A 649 1.65 2.55 -25.09
N LYS A 650 1.97 3.32 -26.14
CA LYS A 650 3.33 3.47 -26.64
C LYS A 650 4.28 3.96 -25.53
N GLY A 651 5.39 3.27 -25.31
CA GLY A 651 6.35 3.59 -24.25
C GLY A 651 6.00 3.09 -22.84
N VAL A 652 4.79 2.56 -22.62
CA VAL A 652 4.34 2.16 -21.28
C VAL A 652 5.09 0.94 -20.76
N PHE A 653 5.49 1.00 -19.49
CA PHE A 653 6.04 -0.13 -18.73
C PHE A 653 4.95 -0.77 -17.86
N TYR A 654 4.22 -1.69 -18.47
CA TYR A 654 3.18 -2.48 -17.79
C TYR A 654 3.10 -3.91 -18.35
N GLY A 655 3.37 -4.10 -19.65
CA GLY A 655 3.32 -5.42 -20.28
C GLY A 655 4.28 -6.44 -19.66
N ALA A 656 3.80 -7.67 -19.49
CA ALA A 656 4.58 -8.78 -18.93
C ALA A 656 4.22 -10.13 -19.58
N GLY A 657 3.97 -10.16 -20.89
CA GLY A 657 3.77 -11.41 -21.63
C GLY A 657 2.54 -12.21 -21.20
N GLY A 658 1.48 -11.55 -20.72
CA GLY A 658 0.26 -12.21 -20.22
C GLY A 658 0.25 -12.40 -18.70
N TYR A 659 1.35 -12.07 -18.01
CA TYR A 659 1.46 -12.07 -16.56
C TYR A 659 1.00 -10.78 -15.89
N GLU A 660 0.76 -9.71 -16.67
CA GLU A 660 0.30 -8.43 -16.12
C GLU A 660 -0.98 -8.57 -15.28
N CYS A 661 -0.98 -7.94 -14.11
CA CYS A 661 -2.06 -7.91 -13.14
C CYS A 661 -2.21 -6.50 -12.53
N GLY A 662 -3.41 -6.22 -12.05
CA GLY A 662 -3.76 -4.93 -11.44
C GLY A 662 -4.04 -3.86 -12.48
N GLU A 663 -4.86 -2.89 -12.10
CA GLU A 663 -5.16 -1.71 -12.92
C GLU A 663 -4.51 -0.47 -12.28
N TYR A 664 -3.28 -0.58 -11.77
CA TYR A 664 -2.75 0.46 -10.88
C TYR A 664 -2.16 1.61 -11.70
N GLY A 665 -2.59 2.85 -11.42
CA GLY A 665 -2.09 4.04 -12.11
C GLY A 665 -0.59 4.26 -11.90
N GLN A 666 -0.04 3.75 -10.81
CA GLN A 666 1.35 3.99 -10.41
C GLN A 666 2.40 3.12 -11.13
N HIS A 667 2.00 2.06 -11.84
CA HIS A 667 2.92 1.08 -12.46
C HIS A 667 4.10 1.74 -13.18
N HIS A 668 3.79 2.67 -14.10
CA HIS A 668 4.79 3.26 -14.98
C HIS A 668 5.87 4.07 -14.26
N GLY A 669 5.47 4.90 -13.29
CA GLY A 669 6.40 5.75 -12.54
C GLY A 669 7.35 4.96 -11.64
N TRP A 670 6.86 3.86 -11.04
CA TRP A 670 7.68 2.95 -10.25
C TRP A 670 8.74 2.25 -11.09
N VAL A 671 8.37 1.71 -12.26
CA VAL A 671 9.34 1.01 -13.12
C VAL A 671 10.44 1.96 -13.61
N LEU A 672 10.09 3.18 -14.06
CA LEU A 672 11.07 4.22 -14.44
C LEU A 672 12.07 4.52 -13.31
N TRP A 673 11.57 4.66 -12.07
CA TRP A 673 12.42 4.86 -10.91
C TRP A 673 13.35 3.67 -10.67
N THR A 674 12.87 2.43 -10.77
CA THR A 674 13.71 1.25 -10.54
C THR A 674 14.80 1.07 -11.60
N PHE A 675 14.57 1.42 -12.87
CA PHE A 675 15.65 1.47 -13.88
C PHE A 675 16.76 2.45 -13.48
N ALA A 676 16.40 3.62 -12.98
CA ALA A 676 17.37 4.60 -12.49
C ALA A 676 18.11 4.11 -11.24
N GLU A 677 17.41 3.46 -10.30
CA GLU A 677 18.03 2.86 -9.12
C GLU A 677 19.02 1.75 -9.49
N HIS A 678 18.67 0.87 -10.43
CA HIS A 678 19.56 -0.17 -10.92
C HIS A 678 20.89 0.42 -11.39
N TYR A 679 20.84 1.45 -12.23
CA TYR A 679 22.05 2.17 -12.66
C TYR A 679 22.81 2.80 -11.49
N LYS A 680 22.12 3.42 -10.51
CA LYS A 680 22.79 4.03 -9.36
C LYS A 680 23.57 3.01 -8.54
N TYR A 681 23.02 1.80 -8.34
CA TYR A 681 23.70 0.71 -7.63
C TYR A 681 24.84 0.07 -8.44
N THR A 682 24.63 -0.21 -9.73
CA THR A 682 25.64 -0.88 -10.58
C THR A 682 26.73 0.07 -11.08
N GLY A 683 26.36 1.29 -11.43
CA GLY A 683 27.20 2.21 -12.20
C GLY A 683 27.43 1.78 -13.65
N ASP A 684 26.64 0.83 -14.17
CA ASP A 684 26.84 0.27 -15.51
C ASP A 684 26.33 1.23 -16.60
N LYS A 685 27.26 1.98 -17.17
CA LYS A 685 26.99 2.95 -18.23
C LYS A 685 26.61 2.28 -19.55
N GLU A 686 27.12 1.09 -19.84
CA GLU A 686 26.84 0.41 -21.10
C GLU A 686 25.45 -0.20 -21.07
N TRP A 687 25.05 -0.77 -19.93
CA TRP A 687 23.67 -1.18 -19.69
C TRP A 687 22.70 0.00 -19.81
N LEU A 688 22.99 1.15 -19.18
CA LEU A 688 22.10 2.31 -19.27
C LEU A 688 21.96 2.81 -20.72
N LYS A 689 23.04 2.83 -21.50
CA LYS A 689 22.99 3.16 -22.94
C LYS A 689 22.12 2.18 -23.73
N LYS A 690 22.19 0.88 -23.42
CA LYS A 690 21.39 -0.17 -24.06
C LYS A 690 19.88 0.05 -23.88
N VAL A 691 19.45 0.46 -22.68
CA VAL A 691 18.02 0.66 -22.36
C VAL A 691 17.54 2.11 -22.53
N ALA A 692 18.44 3.06 -22.83
CA ALA A 692 18.14 4.49 -22.88
C ALA A 692 16.97 4.83 -23.81
N SER A 693 16.86 4.18 -24.98
CA SER A 693 15.74 4.42 -25.91
C SER A 693 14.39 4.06 -25.31
N ASN A 694 14.31 2.92 -24.59
CA ASN A 694 13.09 2.51 -23.91
C ASN A 694 12.71 3.51 -22.82
N LEU A 695 13.69 3.98 -22.04
CA LEU A 695 13.47 4.97 -20.99
C LEU A 695 13.00 6.32 -21.52
N ILE A 696 13.58 6.80 -22.63
CA ILE A 696 13.18 8.04 -23.27
C ILE A 696 11.75 7.94 -23.82
N GLU A 697 11.39 6.82 -24.45
CA GLU A 697 10.03 6.60 -24.93
C GLU A 697 9.01 6.57 -23.79
N ALA A 698 9.36 5.93 -22.67
CA ALA A 698 8.58 5.93 -21.44
C ALA A 698 8.41 7.34 -20.84
N CYS A 699 9.49 8.12 -20.74
CA CYS A 699 9.41 9.51 -20.30
C CYS A 699 8.52 10.35 -21.22
N ASN A 700 8.62 10.16 -22.53
CA ASN A 700 7.80 10.86 -23.51
C ASN A 700 6.31 10.52 -23.38
N TRP A 701 5.96 9.29 -22.98
CA TRP A 701 4.56 8.96 -22.68
C TRP A 701 3.98 9.88 -21.60
N ILE A 702 4.69 10.09 -20.48
CA ILE A 702 4.25 11.01 -19.41
C ILE A 702 4.10 12.44 -19.94
N ILE A 703 5.09 12.91 -20.73
CA ILE A 703 5.13 14.29 -21.28
C ILE A 703 3.98 14.53 -22.26
N GLU A 704 3.62 13.53 -23.07
CA GLU A 704 2.54 13.67 -24.04
C GLU A 704 1.16 13.53 -23.39
N GLU A 705 0.96 12.53 -22.52
CA GLU A 705 -0.34 12.30 -21.87
C GLU A 705 -0.78 13.48 -20.99
N ARG A 706 0.15 14.12 -20.27
CA ARG A 706 -0.17 15.28 -19.41
C ARG A 706 -0.71 16.49 -20.19
N LYS A 707 -0.46 16.59 -21.50
CA LYS A 707 -1.02 17.68 -22.33
C LYS A 707 -2.55 17.68 -22.33
N ALA A 708 -3.19 16.54 -22.08
CA ALA A 708 -4.65 16.44 -22.00
C ALA A 708 -5.28 17.25 -20.86
N THR A 709 -4.50 17.54 -19.79
CA THR A 709 -4.95 18.33 -18.63
C THR A 709 -4.41 19.76 -18.63
N MET A 710 -3.48 20.11 -19.53
CA MET A 710 -2.88 21.46 -19.63
C MET A 710 -3.85 22.47 -20.26
N LYS A 711 -5.01 22.65 -19.63
CA LYS A 711 -6.12 23.49 -20.09
C LYS A 711 -6.29 24.73 -19.20
N THR A 712 -6.93 25.74 -19.75
CA THR A 712 -7.36 26.91 -18.99
C THR A 712 -8.88 26.97 -18.90
N ASP A 713 -9.38 27.54 -17.82
CA ASP A 713 -10.79 27.88 -17.66
C ASP A 713 -11.21 29.04 -18.60
N ALA A 714 -12.48 29.42 -18.55
CA ALA A 714 -13.04 30.51 -19.36
C ALA A 714 -12.38 31.88 -19.13
N PHE A 715 -11.64 32.05 -18.04
CA PHE A 715 -10.93 33.29 -17.68
C PHE A 715 -9.43 33.21 -17.99
N GLY A 716 -8.98 32.15 -18.69
CA GLY A 716 -7.58 31.93 -19.03
C GLY A 716 -6.71 31.47 -17.85
N ARG A 717 -7.30 31.11 -16.72
CA ARG A 717 -6.57 30.58 -15.55
C ARG A 717 -6.37 29.09 -15.73
N ARG A 718 -5.22 28.56 -15.30
CA ARG A 718 -4.97 27.12 -15.33
C ARG A 718 -6.01 26.39 -14.48
N VAL A 719 -6.54 25.28 -14.98
CA VAL A 719 -7.39 24.37 -14.18
C VAL A 719 -6.58 23.76 -13.03
N ILE A 720 -7.24 23.22 -12.00
CA ILE A 720 -6.52 22.77 -10.79
C ILE A 720 -5.65 21.54 -11.07
N GLU A 721 -6.07 20.71 -12.00
CA GLU A 721 -5.38 19.52 -12.50
C GLU A 721 -4.39 19.83 -13.64
N TYR A 722 -4.06 21.12 -13.90
CA TYR A 722 -3.18 21.51 -14.99
C TYR A 722 -1.85 20.78 -14.93
N GLY A 723 -1.54 20.00 -15.98
CA GLY A 723 -0.28 19.30 -16.11
C GLY A 723 -0.19 17.98 -15.36
N PHE A 724 -1.28 17.52 -14.71
CA PHE A 724 -1.40 16.16 -14.18
C PHE A 724 -1.57 15.15 -15.33
N LEU A 725 -1.31 13.88 -15.08
CA LEU A 725 -1.74 12.80 -15.96
C LEU A 725 -3.28 12.78 -16.08
N PRO A 726 -3.84 12.34 -17.23
CA PRO A 726 -5.27 12.16 -17.41
C PRO A 726 -5.89 11.26 -16.34
N GLN A 727 -7.22 11.34 -16.19
CA GLN A 727 -7.94 10.53 -15.22
C GLN A 727 -7.76 9.03 -15.50
N GLY A 728 -7.32 8.29 -14.50
CA GLY A 728 -7.14 6.84 -14.57
C GLY A 728 -7.45 6.18 -13.24
N SER A 729 -7.39 4.85 -13.23
CA SER A 729 -7.57 4.06 -12.01
C SER A 729 -6.44 4.35 -11.01
N LEU A 730 -6.73 4.13 -9.73
CA LEU A 730 -5.77 4.34 -8.65
C LEU A 730 -4.94 3.08 -8.42
N GLU A 731 -5.62 2.05 -7.95
CA GLU A 731 -5.06 0.80 -7.43
C GLU A 731 -6.15 -0.31 -7.60
N ASP A 732 -6.55 -1.02 -6.55
CA ASP A 732 -7.65 -1.99 -6.55
C ASP A 732 -9.03 -1.33 -6.67
N VAL A 733 -9.06 0.01 -6.58
CA VAL A 733 -10.23 0.83 -6.86
C VAL A 733 -10.14 1.41 -8.27
N THR A 734 -11.20 1.19 -9.04
CA THR A 734 -11.19 1.34 -10.51
C THR A 734 -11.81 2.65 -10.98
N GLU A 735 -12.04 3.61 -10.08
CA GLU A 735 -12.56 4.93 -10.45
C GLU A 735 -11.52 5.78 -11.17
N PHE A 736 -11.95 6.51 -12.18
CA PHE A 736 -11.06 7.35 -12.98
C PHE A 736 -11.02 8.79 -12.48
N TRP A 737 -9.91 9.15 -11.83
CA TRP A 737 -9.62 10.50 -11.31
C TRP A 737 -8.16 10.92 -11.51
N CYS A 738 -7.87 12.21 -11.30
CA CYS A 738 -6.52 12.77 -11.30
C CYS A 738 -5.81 12.48 -9.96
N TRP A 739 -5.45 11.21 -9.73
CA TRP A 739 -4.88 10.78 -8.45
C TRP A 739 -3.51 11.42 -8.16
N ILE A 740 -3.35 11.97 -6.95
CA ILE A 740 -2.10 12.62 -6.52
C ILE A 740 -0.97 11.61 -6.40
N ALA A 741 -1.23 10.42 -5.85
CA ALA A 741 -0.21 9.38 -5.68
C ALA A 741 0.37 8.90 -7.03
N THR A 742 -0.48 8.62 -8.01
CA THR A 742 -0.08 8.29 -9.39
C THR A 742 0.84 9.36 -10.00
N ASN A 743 0.48 10.63 -9.86
CA ASN A 743 1.27 11.75 -10.39
C ASN A 743 2.60 11.93 -9.65
N ALA A 744 2.64 11.73 -8.33
CA ALA A 744 3.87 11.80 -7.55
C ALA A 744 4.89 10.74 -8.03
N HIS A 745 4.44 9.51 -8.29
CA HIS A 745 5.29 8.44 -8.81
C HIS A 745 5.73 8.67 -10.26
N ALA A 746 4.84 9.17 -11.13
CA ALA A 746 5.20 9.55 -12.50
C ALA A 746 6.29 10.63 -12.53
N TYR A 747 6.15 11.68 -11.70
CA TYR A 747 7.18 12.71 -11.52
C TYR A 747 8.50 12.11 -11.04
N ARG A 748 8.47 11.26 -9.99
CA ARG A 748 9.67 10.61 -9.45
C ARG A 748 10.41 9.79 -10.52
N GLY A 749 9.67 9.00 -11.30
CA GLY A 749 10.21 8.20 -12.39
C GLY A 749 10.89 9.05 -13.47
N LEU A 750 10.17 10.05 -14.00
CA LEU A 750 10.70 10.97 -15.01
C LEU A 750 11.96 11.71 -14.53
N LYS A 751 11.92 12.25 -13.30
CA LYS A 751 13.06 12.95 -12.69
C LYS A 751 14.27 12.03 -12.54
N SER A 752 14.07 10.81 -12.06
CA SER A 752 15.16 9.85 -11.82
C SER A 752 15.85 9.43 -13.11
N VAL A 753 15.09 9.21 -14.18
CA VAL A 753 15.67 8.90 -15.50
C VAL A 753 16.44 10.08 -16.07
N ALA A 754 15.91 11.30 -15.97
CA ALA A 754 16.61 12.51 -16.41
C ALA A 754 17.96 12.70 -15.68
N GLU A 755 18.00 12.39 -14.37
CA GLU A 755 19.23 12.41 -13.57
C GLU A 755 20.28 11.41 -14.10
N VAL A 756 19.92 10.13 -14.26
CA VAL A 756 20.90 9.10 -14.66
C VAL A 756 21.34 9.22 -16.13
N LEU A 757 20.47 9.69 -17.02
CA LEU A 757 20.85 10.00 -18.41
C LEU A 757 21.82 11.18 -18.47
N SER A 758 21.74 12.12 -17.52
CA SER A 758 22.72 13.22 -17.41
C SER A 758 24.11 12.69 -17.05
N ASP A 759 24.20 11.67 -16.19
CA ASP A 759 25.47 11.07 -15.75
C ASP A 759 26.27 10.40 -16.90
N ILE A 760 25.59 9.95 -17.95
CA ILE A 760 26.22 9.41 -19.16
C ILE A 760 26.31 10.43 -20.30
N GLY A 761 25.87 11.67 -20.09
CA GLY A 761 25.91 12.74 -21.08
C GLY A 761 24.96 12.51 -22.27
N HIS A 762 23.82 11.86 -22.05
CA HIS A 762 22.87 11.58 -23.13
C HIS A 762 22.24 12.88 -23.68
N PRO A 763 22.12 13.08 -25.02
CA PRO A 763 21.62 14.32 -25.62
C PRO A 763 20.21 14.75 -25.18
N GLU A 764 19.31 13.79 -24.90
CA GLU A 764 17.94 14.07 -24.45
C GLU A 764 17.85 14.51 -22.97
N ALA A 765 18.89 14.28 -22.17
CA ALA A 765 18.84 14.50 -20.71
C ALA A 765 18.48 15.95 -20.32
N PRO A 766 19.04 17.01 -20.95
CA PRO A 766 18.65 18.39 -20.63
C PRO A 766 17.18 18.70 -20.93
N GLY A 767 16.60 18.09 -21.96
CA GLY A 767 15.18 18.23 -22.30
C GLY A 767 14.30 17.59 -21.24
N LEU A 768 14.56 16.33 -20.94
CA LEU A 768 13.82 15.58 -19.91
C LEU A 768 13.93 16.22 -18.53
N LYS A 769 15.09 16.79 -18.17
CA LYS A 769 15.25 17.53 -16.92
C LYS A 769 14.33 18.75 -16.84
N ARG A 770 14.22 19.54 -17.91
CA ARG A 770 13.30 20.70 -17.96
C ARG A 770 11.85 20.27 -17.84
N GLU A 771 11.47 19.17 -18.51
CA GLU A 771 10.13 18.60 -18.42
C GLU A 771 9.81 18.09 -17.00
N ALA A 772 10.75 17.40 -16.36
CA ALA A 772 10.60 16.97 -14.96
C ALA A 772 10.41 18.16 -14.01
N GLU A 773 11.21 19.21 -14.15
CA GLU A 773 11.10 20.43 -13.36
C GLU A 773 9.76 21.16 -13.61
N ALA A 774 9.31 21.23 -14.87
CA ALA A 774 8.00 21.80 -15.20
C ALA A 774 6.87 20.98 -14.60
N TYR A 775 6.93 19.66 -14.69
CA TYR A 775 5.94 18.76 -14.13
C TYR A 775 5.83 18.90 -12.61
N GLY A 776 6.96 18.90 -11.90
CA GLY A 776 6.98 19.12 -10.45
C GLY A 776 6.35 20.46 -10.03
N ARG A 777 6.63 21.54 -10.77
CA ARG A 777 6.02 22.87 -10.52
C ARG A 777 4.50 22.87 -10.74
N ASP A 778 4.04 22.27 -11.84
CA ASP A 778 2.62 22.21 -12.16
C ASP A 778 1.85 21.37 -11.13
N LEU A 779 2.41 20.21 -10.72
CA LEU A 779 1.83 19.38 -9.66
C LEU A 779 1.74 20.13 -8.33
N LEU A 780 2.83 20.78 -7.88
CA LEU A 780 2.83 21.53 -6.64
C LEU A 780 1.81 22.67 -6.65
N ALA A 781 1.66 23.38 -7.78
CA ALA A 781 0.65 24.43 -7.91
C ALA A 781 -0.77 23.87 -7.69
N GLY A 782 -1.11 22.76 -8.35
CA GLY A 782 -2.42 22.11 -8.19
C GLY A 782 -2.65 21.54 -6.79
N ILE A 783 -1.64 20.88 -6.21
CA ILE A 783 -1.71 20.27 -4.87
C ILE A 783 -1.86 21.34 -3.78
N MET A 784 -1.10 22.43 -3.85
CA MET A 784 -1.20 23.51 -2.86
C MET A 784 -2.55 24.23 -2.96
N GLU A 785 -3.06 24.43 -4.17
CA GLU A 785 -4.42 24.96 -4.35
C GLU A 785 -5.49 24.00 -3.82
N ALA A 786 -5.33 22.70 -4.03
CA ALA A 786 -6.22 21.68 -3.47
C ALA A 786 -6.19 21.69 -1.94
N MET A 787 -4.99 21.80 -1.33
CA MET A 787 -4.84 21.94 0.12
C MET A 787 -5.55 23.19 0.66
N ILE A 788 -5.44 24.34 -0.02
CA ILE A 788 -6.09 25.59 0.39
C ILE A 788 -7.61 25.45 0.36
N ARG A 789 -8.17 24.82 -0.67
CA ARG A 789 -9.63 24.62 -0.84
C ARG A 789 -10.23 23.56 0.07
N ASN A 790 -9.38 22.72 0.65
CA ASN A 790 -9.76 21.62 1.53
C ASN A 790 -9.89 22.13 2.97
N PRO A 791 -10.96 21.77 3.70
CA PRO A 791 -11.09 22.17 5.10
C PRO A 791 -9.94 21.60 5.95
N VAL A 792 -9.45 22.42 6.87
CA VAL A 792 -8.53 22.00 7.93
C VAL A 792 -9.12 20.86 8.75
N VAL A 793 -8.27 20.05 9.38
CA VAL A 793 -8.69 18.92 10.23
C VAL A 793 -8.18 19.06 11.65
N ARG A 794 -9.03 18.64 12.58
CA ARG A 794 -8.74 18.63 14.02
C ARG A 794 -7.70 17.56 14.35
N LEU A 795 -6.82 17.86 15.28
CA LEU A 795 -5.90 16.93 15.93
C LEU A 795 -6.40 16.62 17.35
N ARG A 796 -5.78 15.63 18.02
CA ARG A 796 -6.16 15.25 19.39
C ARG A 796 -5.78 16.28 20.46
N ASP A 797 -4.89 17.21 20.13
CA ASP A 797 -4.59 18.39 20.96
C ASP A 797 -5.59 19.56 20.77
N GLU A 798 -6.68 19.32 20.04
CA GLU A 798 -7.74 20.28 19.68
C GLU A 798 -7.31 21.42 18.75
N THR A 799 -6.07 21.42 18.27
CA THR A 799 -5.65 22.31 17.18
C THR A 799 -6.05 21.75 15.82
N TRP A 800 -5.95 22.59 14.80
CA TRP A 800 -6.34 22.27 13.43
C TRP A 800 -5.21 22.53 12.46
N ILE A 801 -5.04 21.63 11.50
CA ILE A 801 -3.98 21.72 10.49
C ILE A 801 -4.54 21.66 9.06
N PRO A 802 -3.88 22.29 8.08
CA PRO A 802 -4.15 22.06 6.66
C PRO A 802 -3.96 20.59 6.29
N ARG A 803 -4.71 20.13 5.28
CA ARG A 803 -4.56 18.78 4.74
C ARG A 803 -4.67 18.72 3.23
N ILE A 804 -3.95 17.75 2.66
CA ILE A 804 -3.95 17.49 1.22
C ILE A 804 -4.96 16.36 0.94
N PRO A 805 -5.89 16.53 -0.02
CA PRO A 805 -6.80 15.46 -0.43
C PRO A 805 -6.07 14.42 -1.31
N SER A 806 -6.72 13.30 -1.63
CA SER A 806 -6.18 12.24 -2.50
C SER A 806 -6.24 12.57 -4.00
N ARG A 807 -7.15 13.48 -4.40
CA ARG A 807 -7.30 14.04 -5.76
C ARG A 807 -7.60 15.55 -5.70
N PRO A 808 -7.17 16.36 -6.68
CA PRO A 808 -7.17 17.82 -6.57
C PRO A 808 -8.58 18.44 -6.51
N GLU A 809 -9.57 17.81 -7.12
CA GLU A 809 -10.95 18.32 -7.16
C GLU A 809 -11.70 18.11 -5.83
N ARG A 810 -11.23 17.17 -4.99
CA ARG A 810 -11.91 16.77 -3.76
C ARG A 810 -11.75 17.82 -2.67
N ARG A 811 -12.87 18.24 -2.06
CA ARG A 811 -12.90 19.06 -0.85
C ARG A 811 -13.49 18.28 0.33
N GLY A 812 -12.63 17.77 1.20
CA GLY A 812 -12.97 16.80 2.23
C GLY A 812 -12.23 15.48 2.00
N ARG A 813 -12.48 14.47 2.84
CA ARG A 813 -11.86 13.15 2.68
C ARG A 813 -12.59 12.40 1.58
N ASP A 814 -11.85 11.65 0.78
CA ASP A 814 -12.43 10.59 -0.04
C ASP A 814 -12.84 9.40 0.85
N LEU A 815 -13.48 8.39 0.26
CA LEU A 815 -14.04 7.27 1.03
C LEU A 815 -13.08 6.07 1.10
N GLY A 816 -12.98 5.47 2.29
CA GLY A 816 -12.21 4.27 2.53
C GLY A 816 -10.71 4.47 2.74
N TRP A 817 -10.10 3.51 3.44
CA TRP A 817 -8.68 3.56 3.78
C TRP A 817 -7.74 3.44 2.57
N ILE A 818 -8.17 2.85 1.45
CA ILE A 818 -7.35 2.74 0.23
C ILE A 818 -7.05 4.13 -0.31
N ARG A 819 -8.07 4.93 -0.63
CA ARG A 819 -7.93 6.27 -1.23
C ARG A 819 -7.25 7.27 -0.29
N GLU A 820 -7.51 7.16 1.01
CA GLU A 820 -7.14 8.19 2.00
C GLU A 820 -5.91 7.85 2.86
N THR A 821 -5.61 6.58 3.09
CA THR A 821 -4.46 6.14 3.90
C THR A 821 -3.41 5.47 3.04
N LEU A 822 -3.78 4.43 2.28
CA LEU A 822 -2.84 3.67 1.46
C LEU A 822 -2.31 4.46 0.26
N GLU A 823 -3.17 5.24 -0.40
CA GLU A 823 -2.90 5.98 -1.64
C GLU A 823 -3.01 7.51 -1.44
N GLY A 824 -2.87 7.96 -0.18
CA GLY A 824 -3.05 9.35 0.21
C GLY A 824 -1.81 10.24 0.09
N ALA A 825 -1.79 11.33 0.85
CA ALA A 825 -0.76 12.37 0.74
C ALA A 825 0.67 11.92 1.12
N MET A 826 0.84 10.77 1.80
CA MET A 826 2.17 10.27 2.21
C MET A 826 3.12 10.05 1.01
N HIS A 827 2.57 9.73 -0.17
CA HIS A 827 3.34 9.57 -1.40
C HIS A 827 4.11 10.84 -1.83
N LEU A 828 3.63 12.02 -1.42
CA LEU A 828 4.30 13.29 -1.74
C LEU A 828 5.66 13.43 -1.03
N ILE A 829 5.75 12.92 0.21
CA ILE A 829 6.98 12.88 0.98
C ILE A 829 7.87 11.74 0.45
N LEU A 830 7.29 10.55 0.24
CA LEU A 830 8.02 9.38 -0.27
C LEU A 830 8.68 9.63 -1.63
N CYS A 831 8.03 10.43 -2.49
CA CYS A 831 8.56 10.81 -3.80
C CYS A 831 9.42 12.08 -3.79
N CYS A 832 9.65 12.68 -2.62
CA CYS A 832 10.35 13.95 -2.45
C CYS A 832 9.80 15.07 -3.36
N LEU A 833 8.48 15.07 -3.60
CA LEU A 833 7.79 16.18 -4.26
C LEU A 833 7.52 17.31 -3.25
N ILE A 834 7.23 16.93 -2.00
CA ILE A 834 7.29 17.81 -0.84
C ILE A 834 8.58 17.50 -0.08
N ASP A 835 9.31 18.54 0.35
CA ASP A 835 10.50 18.37 1.19
C ASP A 835 10.09 17.66 2.50
N PRO A 836 10.70 16.51 2.83
CA PRO A 836 10.42 15.78 4.06
C PRO A 836 10.53 16.63 5.33
N ASN A 837 11.35 17.68 5.36
CA ASN A 837 11.53 18.55 6.54
C ASN A 837 10.63 19.79 6.54
N SER A 838 9.76 19.95 5.54
CA SER A 838 8.83 21.07 5.48
C SER A 838 7.70 20.97 6.51
N GLN A 839 7.08 22.10 6.80
CA GLN A 839 5.86 22.18 7.61
C GLN A 839 4.71 21.36 6.99
N THR A 840 4.59 21.37 5.66
CA THR A 840 3.56 20.59 4.95
C THR A 840 3.75 19.09 5.13
N ALA A 841 4.99 18.60 5.11
CA ALA A 841 5.27 17.20 5.42
C ALA A 841 4.86 16.86 6.87
N GLU A 842 5.12 17.75 7.82
CA GLU A 842 4.70 17.55 9.21
C GLU A 842 3.18 17.48 9.36
N TRP A 843 2.42 18.34 8.67
CA TRP A 843 0.95 18.27 8.67
C TRP A 843 0.44 16.92 8.14
N ILE A 844 1.03 16.41 7.06
CA ILE A 844 0.70 15.08 6.54
C ILE A 844 0.94 14.02 7.62
N LEU A 845 2.12 14.00 8.24
CA LEU A 845 2.47 13.00 9.26
C LEU A 845 1.55 13.09 10.50
N LYS A 846 1.22 14.31 10.96
CA LYS A 846 0.29 14.55 12.06
C LYS A 846 -1.12 14.04 11.75
N ASP A 847 -1.66 14.34 10.57
CA ASP A 847 -2.98 13.83 10.17
C ASP A 847 -2.99 12.28 10.12
N TYR A 848 -1.92 11.68 9.61
CA TYR A 848 -1.80 10.22 9.55
C TYR A 848 -1.79 9.55 10.93
N GLU A 849 -0.98 10.04 11.86
CA GLU A 849 -0.89 9.48 13.22
C GLU A 849 -2.16 9.73 14.04
N ASP A 850 -2.75 10.92 13.97
CA ASP A 850 -3.89 11.29 14.83
C ASP A 850 -5.24 10.82 14.30
N ASN A 851 -5.43 10.85 12.97
CA ASN A 851 -6.75 10.70 12.34
C ASN A 851 -6.87 9.55 11.33
N ARG A 852 -5.76 8.95 10.85
CA ARG A 852 -5.81 7.89 9.82
C ARG A 852 -5.56 6.51 10.40
N TYR A 853 -4.35 6.28 10.92
CA TYR A 853 -3.92 4.94 11.33
C TYR A 853 -4.78 4.37 12.45
N ILE A 854 -5.16 5.22 13.41
CA ILE A 854 -6.01 4.86 14.55
C ILE A 854 -7.40 5.46 14.33
N SER A 855 -8.15 4.85 13.42
CA SER A 855 -9.47 5.30 12.99
C SER A 855 -10.36 4.10 12.64
N ASP A 856 -11.66 4.24 12.82
CA ASP A 856 -12.68 3.27 12.39
C ASP A 856 -13.01 3.35 10.89
N LYS A 857 -12.66 4.46 10.22
CA LYS A 857 -12.94 4.70 8.79
C LYS A 857 -11.72 4.52 7.90
N TYR A 858 -10.53 4.84 8.40
CA TYR A 858 -9.32 4.95 7.58
C TYR A 858 -8.17 4.04 8.05
N GLY A 859 -8.36 3.29 9.13
CA GLY A 859 -7.33 2.46 9.75
C GLY A 859 -7.92 1.48 10.74
N TYR A 860 -7.18 1.18 11.81
CA TYR A 860 -7.63 0.22 12.80
C TYR A 860 -8.28 0.89 14.01
N THR A 861 -9.47 0.41 14.36
CA THR A 861 -10.07 0.69 15.68
C THR A 861 -9.27 -0.04 16.76
N ILE A 862 -8.74 0.71 17.74
CA ILE A 862 -8.03 0.15 18.89
C ILE A 862 -9.02 -0.02 20.06
N PRO A 863 -9.28 -1.25 20.55
CA PRO A 863 -10.27 -1.47 21.61
C PRO A 863 -9.99 -0.76 22.94
N ASP A 864 -8.72 -0.64 23.32
CA ASP A 864 -8.25 0.08 24.50
C ASP A 864 -7.13 1.03 24.05
N ILE A 865 -7.54 2.23 23.64
CA ILE A 865 -6.63 3.21 23.03
C ILE A 865 -5.60 3.72 24.03
N ASP A 866 -5.99 3.96 25.29
CA ASP A 866 -5.11 4.48 26.34
C ASP A 866 -3.91 3.55 26.57
N ARG A 867 -4.14 2.24 26.46
CA ARG A 867 -3.08 1.24 26.60
C ARG A 867 -2.29 0.98 25.32
N TYR A 868 -2.95 0.89 24.17
CA TYR A 868 -2.34 0.28 22.97
C TYR A 868 -2.08 1.23 21.80
N TRP A 869 -2.40 2.53 21.89
CA TRP A 869 -2.17 3.49 20.81
C TRP A 869 -0.71 3.48 20.30
N PHE A 870 0.26 3.25 21.20
CA PHE A 870 1.68 3.26 20.82
C PHE A 870 2.07 2.04 19.98
N SER A 871 1.66 0.83 20.37
CA SER A 871 2.08 -0.39 19.65
C SER A 871 1.12 -0.82 18.53
N ARG A 872 -0.09 -0.25 18.46
CA ARG A 872 -1.10 -0.59 17.45
C ARG A 872 -1.43 0.56 16.50
N GLY A 873 -0.47 1.45 16.26
CA GLY A 873 -0.59 2.53 15.27
C GLY A 873 0.72 2.76 14.50
N GLY A 874 0.69 3.73 13.59
CA GLY A 874 1.83 4.06 12.71
C GLY A 874 1.88 3.25 11.40
N PHE A 875 0.78 2.59 11.01
CA PHE A 875 0.71 1.75 9.81
C PHE A 875 -0.72 1.64 9.25
N SER A 876 -0.82 1.38 7.94
CA SER A 876 -2.09 1.16 7.22
C SER A 876 -2.53 -0.31 7.28
N MET A 877 -3.65 -0.67 6.65
CA MET A 877 -4.13 -2.05 6.61
C MET A 877 -3.40 -2.98 5.63
N GLN A 878 -2.44 -2.43 4.89
CA GLN A 878 -1.40 -3.19 4.21
C GLN A 878 -0.06 -2.61 4.67
N PRO A 879 0.41 -3.01 5.87
CA PRO A 879 1.39 -2.25 6.64
C PRO A 879 2.73 -2.03 5.93
N ASN A 880 3.10 -2.91 5.00
CA ASN A 880 4.44 -2.94 4.41
C ASN A 880 4.44 -2.71 2.89
N LEU A 881 3.35 -2.28 2.24
CA LEU A 881 3.35 -2.13 0.77
C LEU A 881 4.21 -0.98 0.24
N TYR A 882 4.07 0.25 0.78
CA TYR A 882 4.69 1.45 0.20
C TYR A 882 5.83 2.07 1.01
N GLY A 883 6.19 1.48 2.14
CA GLY A 883 7.29 1.99 2.95
C GLY A 883 6.98 3.31 3.66
N PHE A 884 5.75 3.48 4.18
CA PHE A 884 5.35 4.69 4.93
C PHE A 884 6.09 4.91 6.26
N GLN A 885 6.99 3.99 6.60
CA GLN A 885 8.00 4.17 7.64
C GLN A 885 9.11 5.14 7.15
N ILE A 886 9.50 5.07 5.88
CA ILE A 886 10.62 5.81 5.28
C ILE A 886 10.51 7.34 5.46
N PRO A 887 9.34 7.98 5.28
CA PRO A 887 9.17 9.42 5.52
C PRO A 887 9.69 9.92 6.88
N TYR A 888 9.54 9.13 7.96
CA TYR A 888 10.10 9.49 9.27
C TYR A 888 11.63 9.48 9.26
N LEU A 889 12.25 8.49 8.59
CA LEU A 889 13.71 8.43 8.47
C LEU A 889 14.29 9.53 7.57
N LEU A 890 13.58 9.97 6.53
CA LEU A 890 13.99 11.11 5.71
C LEU A 890 14.15 12.41 6.54
N ARG A 891 13.44 12.49 7.67
CA ARG A 891 13.50 13.56 8.69
C ARG A 891 14.50 13.28 9.82
N MET A 892 15.19 12.14 9.79
CA MET A 892 15.99 11.62 10.90
C MET A 892 15.19 11.46 12.22
N ASP A 893 13.87 11.23 12.12
CA ASP A 893 12.99 10.99 13.25
C ASP A 893 13.01 9.52 13.67
N VAL A 894 14.05 9.15 14.42
CA VAL A 894 14.35 7.76 14.70
C VAL A 894 13.26 7.09 15.56
N LYS A 895 12.69 7.77 16.56
CA LYS A 895 11.66 7.15 17.42
C LYS A 895 10.40 6.82 16.65
N ARG A 896 9.91 7.76 15.82
CA ARG A 896 8.71 7.52 14.99
C ARG A 896 8.97 6.47 13.92
N PHE A 897 10.16 6.49 13.30
CA PHE A 897 10.58 5.44 12.36
C PHE A 897 10.58 4.06 13.02
N LEU A 898 11.24 3.89 14.17
CA LEU A 898 11.32 2.61 14.87
C LEU A 898 9.94 2.10 15.28
N ARG A 899 9.07 2.99 15.77
CA ARG A 899 7.67 2.64 16.07
C ARG A 899 6.94 2.14 14.84
N ALA A 900 6.97 2.90 13.75
CA ALA A 900 6.28 2.54 12.51
C ALA A 900 6.80 1.20 11.96
N PHE A 901 8.13 1.00 11.92
CA PHE A 901 8.75 -0.24 11.45
C PHE A 901 8.38 -1.45 12.29
N PHE A 902 8.63 -1.44 13.61
CA PHE A 902 8.39 -2.60 14.44
C PHE A 902 6.91 -2.95 14.55
N ASN A 903 6.02 -1.95 14.59
CA ASN A 903 4.58 -2.20 14.61
C ASN A 903 4.09 -2.80 13.29
N SER A 904 4.52 -2.26 12.14
CA SER A 904 4.17 -2.78 10.81
C SER A 904 4.68 -4.20 10.58
N PHE A 905 5.88 -4.50 11.07
CA PHE A 905 6.44 -5.85 11.01
C PHE A 905 5.65 -6.80 11.92
N ALA A 906 5.49 -6.46 13.21
CA ALA A 906 4.84 -7.34 14.18
C ALA A 906 3.38 -7.66 13.85
N VAL A 907 2.63 -6.69 13.29
CA VAL A 907 1.23 -6.93 12.91
C VAL A 907 1.10 -7.87 11.72
N ALA A 908 2.09 -7.95 10.83
CA ALA A 908 2.04 -8.80 9.64
C ALA A 908 2.78 -10.14 9.81
N PHE A 909 3.70 -10.25 10.77
CA PHE A 909 4.66 -11.33 10.87
C PHE A 909 4.12 -12.63 11.47
N TYR A 910 4.51 -13.75 10.84
CA TYR A 910 4.22 -15.13 11.27
C TYR A 910 5.52 -15.89 11.54
N PRO A 911 5.89 -16.13 12.81
CA PRO A 911 7.21 -16.63 13.19
C PRO A 911 7.44 -18.12 12.92
N ASP A 912 6.40 -18.93 12.73
CA ASP A 912 6.54 -20.36 12.41
C ASP A 912 6.99 -20.58 10.95
N VAL A 913 6.65 -19.64 10.07
CA VAL A 913 6.90 -19.69 8.62
C VAL A 913 7.71 -18.52 8.06
N LEU A 914 8.18 -17.62 8.93
CA LEU A 914 9.06 -16.48 8.61
C LEU A 914 8.54 -15.59 7.48
N MET A 915 7.23 -15.38 7.38
CA MET A 915 6.62 -14.55 6.31
C MET A 915 5.75 -13.43 6.87
N LEU A 916 5.45 -12.45 6.01
CA LEU A 916 4.47 -11.41 6.28
C LEU A 916 3.15 -11.72 5.56
N THR A 917 2.02 -11.48 6.23
CA THR A 917 0.73 -11.41 5.53
C THR A 917 0.55 -10.08 4.82
N GLU A 918 -0.13 -10.09 3.68
CA GLU A 918 -0.54 -8.89 2.94
C GLU A 918 -1.46 -8.02 3.80
N HIS A 919 -2.62 -8.54 4.22
CA HIS A 919 -3.58 -7.79 5.03
C HIS A 919 -3.83 -8.46 6.38
N PRO A 920 -3.55 -7.78 7.51
CA PRO A 920 -4.04 -8.17 8.83
C PRO A 920 -5.54 -7.82 8.97
N LEU A 921 -6.39 -8.58 8.28
CA LEU A 921 -7.85 -8.37 8.18
C LEU A 921 -8.64 -9.67 8.42
N PRO A 922 -9.87 -9.59 8.99
CA PRO A 922 -10.59 -8.37 9.39
C PRO A 922 -10.08 -7.73 10.69
N THR A 923 -9.17 -8.38 11.41
CA THR A 923 -8.51 -7.83 12.60
C THR A 923 -7.00 -8.01 12.51
N MET A 924 -6.23 -7.27 13.34
CA MET A 924 -4.77 -7.41 13.45
C MET A 924 -4.28 -8.83 13.84
N ALA A 925 -5.18 -9.71 14.29
CA ALA A 925 -4.89 -11.10 14.64
C ALA A 925 -5.08 -12.08 13.47
N ASP A 926 -5.74 -11.63 12.41
CA ASP A 926 -6.10 -12.43 11.25
C ASP A 926 -5.15 -12.14 10.08
N TRP A 927 -5.25 -12.95 9.04
CA TRP A 927 -4.53 -12.76 7.79
C TRP A 927 -5.49 -12.88 6.61
N ALA A 928 -5.25 -12.08 5.59
CA ALA A 928 -5.92 -12.10 4.30
C ALA A 928 -4.91 -11.73 3.21
N GLY A 929 -5.28 -11.96 1.96
CA GLY A 929 -4.37 -11.81 0.82
C GLY A 929 -3.62 -13.09 0.48
N ASP A 930 -2.71 -13.02 -0.49
CA ASP A 930 -1.94 -14.17 -1.00
C ASP A 930 -0.49 -14.19 -0.53
N HIS A 931 0.15 -15.36 -0.55
CA HIS A 931 1.49 -15.57 0.01
C HIS A 931 2.41 -16.27 -0.98
N PHE A 932 3.73 -16.06 -0.92
CA PHE A 932 4.40 -14.98 -0.18
C PHE A 932 3.99 -13.62 -0.77
N LYS A 933 3.80 -12.59 0.06
CA LYS A 933 3.60 -11.22 -0.45
C LYS A 933 4.97 -10.55 -0.56
N THR A 934 5.69 -10.86 -1.64
CA THR A 934 7.13 -10.54 -1.79
C THR A 934 7.41 -9.05 -1.89
N SER A 935 6.46 -8.23 -2.31
CA SER A 935 6.55 -6.77 -2.34
C SER A 935 6.53 -6.18 -0.93
N ASP A 936 5.55 -6.53 -0.09
CA ASP A 936 5.49 -6.14 1.33
C ASP A 936 6.75 -6.57 2.10
N GLU A 937 7.22 -7.80 1.86
CA GLU A 937 8.46 -8.29 2.48
C GLU A 937 9.71 -7.54 2.00
N SER A 938 9.73 -7.10 0.73
CA SER A 938 10.84 -6.32 0.16
C SER A 938 10.99 -4.97 0.86
N ILE A 939 9.88 -4.31 1.18
CA ILE A 939 9.88 -3.03 1.88
C ILE A 939 10.29 -3.19 3.33
N ALA A 940 9.85 -4.26 4.02
CA ALA A 940 10.33 -4.58 5.35
C ALA A 940 11.86 -4.79 5.36
N CYS A 941 12.39 -5.50 4.36
CA CYS A 941 13.84 -5.66 4.15
C CYS A 941 14.52 -4.32 3.86
N GLN A 942 13.93 -3.47 3.02
CA GLN A 942 14.43 -2.14 2.71
C GLN A 942 14.50 -1.27 3.96
N CYS A 943 13.45 -1.24 4.79
CA CYS A 943 13.44 -0.50 6.05
C CYS A 943 14.51 -1.00 7.02
N LEU A 944 14.68 -2.33 7.15
CA LEU A 944 15.76 -2.91 7.95
C LEU A 944 17.15 -2.50 7.43
N ARG A 945 17.35 -2.51 6.11
CA ARG A 945 18.59 -2.00 5.51
C ARG A 945 18.77 -0.52 5.80
N LEU A 946 17.74 0.30 5.66
CA LEU A 946 17.80 1.75 5.87
C LEU A 946 18.15 2.14 7.32
N MET A 947 17.81 1.31 8.30
CA MET A 947 18.28 1.46 9.69
C MET A 947 19.81 1.39 9.81
N LEU A 948 20.46 0.65 8.91
CA LEU A 948 21.87 0.31 8.93
C LEU A 948 22.68 1.10 7.90
N ILE A 949 22.12 1.37 6.72
CA ILE A 949 22.75 1.98 5.56
C ILE A 949 21.74 2.87 4.85
N TYR A 950 22.06 4.15 4.75
CA TYR A 950 21.24 5.14 4.04
C TYR A 950 22.10 6.06 3.18
N GLU A 951 21.84 6.07 1.87
CA GLU A 951 22.49 6.93 0.91
C GLU A 951 21.72 8.26 0.76
N ARG A 952 22.40 9.38 1.05
CA ARG A 952 21.83 10.73 0.89
C ARG A 952 22.75 11.59 0.04
N GLY A 953 22.44 11.69 -1.25
CA GLY A 953 23.26 12.46 -2.19
C GLY A 953 24.66 11.87 -2.32
N ASP A 954 25.69 12.65 -1.97
CA ASP A 954 27.10 12.25 -1.95
C ASP A 954 27.60 11.78 -0.57
N THR A 955 26.72 11.70 0.43
CA THR A 955 27.01 11.18 1.78
C THR A 955 26.46 9.77 1.96
N LEU A 956 27.27 8.91 2.59
CA LEU A 956 26.84 7.59 3.08
C LEU A 956 26.60 7.66 4.58
N ILE A 957 25.40 7.33 5.04
CA ILE A 957 25.03 7.34 6.45
C ILE A 957 24.89 5.90 6.94
N LEU A 958 25.60 5.56 8.02
CA LEU A 958 25.62 4.24 8.64
C LEU A 958 24.97 4.30 10.02
N MET A 959 24.18 3.28 10.32
CA MET A 959 23.40 3.11 11.55
C MET A 959 22.45 4.28 11.91
N PRO A 960 21.81 5.00 10.96
CA PRO A 960 21.01 6.19 11.27
C PRO A 960 19.85 5.92 12.24
N ALA A 961 19.33 4.68 12.24
CA ALA A 961 18.18 4.30 13.06
C ALA A 961 18.35 2.91 13.70
N VAL A 962 19.57 2.55 14.11
CA VAL A 962 19.79 1.33 14.92
C VAL A 962 19.11 1.51 16.29
N PRO A 963 18.24 0.58 16.74
CA PRO A 963 17.65 0.63 18.07
C PRO A 963 18.74 0.62 19.14
N ARG A 964 18.59 1.45 20.16
CA ARG A 964 19.55 1.51 21.28
C ARG A 964 19.78 0.14 21.93
N LYS A 965 18.73 -0.69 22.02
CA LYS A 965 18.77 -2.07 22.52
C LYS A 965 19.76 -2.98 21.77
N TRP A 966 20.03 -2.71 20.49
CA TRP A 966 20.99 -3.50 19.70
C TRP A 966 22.44 -3.18 20.00
N LEU A 967 22.68 -2.11 20.75
CA LEU A 967 24.00 -1.69 21.22
C LEU A 967 24.17 -1.93 22.72
N GLU A 968 23.29 -2.73 23.35
CA GLU A 968 23.54 -3.24 24.71
C GLU A 968 24.86 -4.02 24.79
N ASP A 969 25.41 -4.14 25.98
CA ASP A 969 26.70 -4.79 26.20
C ASP A 969 26.75 -6.22 25.64
N GLY A 970 27.84 -6.54 24.94
CA GLY A 970 28.06 -7.83 24.29
C GLY A 970 27.23 -8.08 23.03
N LYS A 971 26.39 -7.14 22.60
CA LYS A 971 25.65 -7.25 21.32
C LYS A 971 26.54 -6.92 20.13
N ARG A 972 26.20 -7.54 19.00
CA ARG A 972 26.93 -7.39 17.73
C ARG A 972 25.97 -7.14 16.58
N ILE A 973 26.39 -6.27 15.66
CA ILE A 973 25.76 -6.06 14.36
C ILE A 973 26.79 -6.40 13.29
N SER A 974 26.39 -7.10 12.22
CA SER A 974 27.26 -7.41 11.08
C SER A 974 26.50 -7.22 9.78
N VAL A 975 27.07 -6.45 8.87
CA VAL A 975 26.61 -6.28 7.50
C VAL A 975 27.73 -6.66 6.55
N LYS A 976 27.47 -7.59 5.63
CA LYS A 976 28.45 -8.05 4.64
C LYS A 976 27.93 -7.83 3.23
N ASN A 977 28.81 -7.40 2.32
CA ASN A 977 28.55 -7.27 0.88
C ASN A 977 27.31 -6.42 0.53
N ALA A 978 27.03 -5.38 1.30
CA ALA A 978 25.92 -4.48 0.99
C ALA A 978 26.23 -3.66 -0.26
N ALA A 979 25.31 -3.65 -1.23
CA ALA A 979 25.43 -2.75 -2.37
C ALA A 979 25.00 -1.34 -1.96
N THR A 980 25.78 -0.35 -2.37
CA THR A 980 25.47 1.08 -2.21
C THR A 980 25.64 1.81 -3.54
N TYR A 981 25.14 3.04 -3.63
CA TYR A 981 25.43 3.91 -4.79
C TYR A 981 26.93 4.21 -4.99
N PHE A 982 27.75 3.86 -4.00
CA PHE A 982 29.20 4.05 -3.98
C PHE A 982 29.99 2.75 -4.27
N GLY A 983 29.31 1.60 -4.32
CA GLY A 983 29.91 0.27 -4.43
C GLY A 983 29.69 -0.61 -3.19
N PRO A 984 30.29 -1.81 -3.15
CA PRO A 984 30.07 -2.76 -2.08
C PRO A 984 30.69 -2.31 -0.75
N LEU A 985 29.96 -2.51 0.34
CA LEU A 985 30.31 -2.09 1.71
C LEU A 985 30.17 -3.30 2.65
N SER A 986 31.04 -3.41 3.65
CA SER A 986 30.83 -4.31 4.80
C SER A 986 31.21 -3.62 6.10
N PHE A 987 30.52 -3.91 7.19
CA PHE A 987 30.95 -3.47 8.51
C PHE A 987 30.49 -4.41 9.62
N GLU A 988 31.22 -4.38 10.73
CA GLU A 988 30.86 -5.07 11.96
C GLU A 988 30.94 -4.09 13.13
N VAL A 989 29.99 -4.19 14.05
CA VAL A 989 29.94 -3.37 15.27
C VAL A 989 29.84 -4.29 16.47
N GLU A 990 30.69 -4.05 17.46
CA GLU A 990 30.70 -4.74 18.74
C GLU A 990 30.50 -3.70 19.85
N SER A 991 29.47 -3.91 20.67
CA SER A 991 29.22 -3.06 21.83
C SER A 991 29.88 -3.64 23.07
N LYS A 992 30.78 -2.86 23.69
CA LYS A 992 31.45 -3.17 24.97
C LYS A 992 31.23 -2.02 25.93
N VAL A 993 29.98 -1.60 26.05
CA VAL A 993 29.60 -0.45 26.89
C VAL A 993 29.89 -0.69 28.37
N SER A 994 29.98 -1.94 28.84
CA SER A 994 30.52 -2.27 30.18
C SER A 994 32.00 -1.91 30.32
N ASP A 995 32.78 -1.99 29.24
CA ASP A 995 34.18 -1.56 29.16
C ASP A 995 34.31 -0.07 28.75
N GLY A 996 33.19 0.64 28.55
CA GLY A 996 33.14 2.06 28.24
C GLY A 996 33.32 2.43 26.76
N PHE A 997 33.11 1.50 25.81
CA PHE A 997 33.21 1.85 24.38
C PHE A 997 32.34 1.00 23.44
N ILE A 998 32.12 1.53 22.23
CA ILE A 998 31.53 0.81 21.08
C ILE A 998 32.55 0.85 19.93
N MET A 999 32.79 -0.28 19.27
CA MET A 999 33.77 -0.39 18.19
C MET A 999 33.09 -0.79 16.88
N MET A 1000 33.54 -0.19 15.77
CA MET A 1000 33.15 -0.53 14.42
C MET A 1000 34.37 -0.85 13.56
N LYS A 1001 34.30 -1.94 12.79
CA LYS A 1001 35.22 -2.25 11.69
C LYS A 1001 34.49 -2.08 10.38
N LEU A 1002 34.97 -1.18 9.53
CA LEU A 1002 34.34 -0.77 8.29
C LEU A 1002 35.24 -1.07 7.09
N ILE A 1003 34.72 -1.79 6.09
CA ILE A 1003 35.28 -1.91 4.75
C ILE A 1003 34.46 -0.97 3.85
N PRO A 1004 34.96 0.24 3.55
CA PRO A 1004 34.20 1.26 2.83
C PRO A 1004 34.02 0.92 1.35
N PRO A 1005 33.07 1.57 0.66
CA PRO A 1005 32.84 1.35 -0.76
C PRO A 1005 34.03 1.76 -1.64
N THR A 1006 34.28 0.97 -2.68
CA THR A 1006 35.47 1.12 -3.55
C THR A 1006 35.19 1.60 -4.97
N ARG A 1007 33.96 1.48 -5.49
CA ARG A 1007 33.61 1.89 -6.88
C ARG A 1007 33.66 3.41 -7.06
N LYS A 1008 33.03 4.14 -6.15
CA LYS A 1008 33.01 5.61 -6.08
C LYS A 1008 33.13 6.01 -4.62
N THR A 1009 34.21 6.68 -4.24
CA THR A 1009 34.37 7.09 -2.85
C THR A 1009 33.31 8.15 -2.48
N PRO A 1010 32.51 7.96 -1.41
CA PRO A 1010 31.58 8.97 -0.93
C PRO A 1010 32.33 10.22 -0.48
N ARG A 1011 31.65 11.37 -0.50
CA ARG A 1011 32.23 12.63 -0.02
C ARG A 1011 32.50 12.58 1.49
N SER A 1012 31.54 12.03 2.23
CA SER A 1012 31.68 11.74 3.66
C SER A 1012 30.93 10.47 4.01
N ILE A 1013 31.40 9.80 5.07
CA ILE A 1013 30.69 8.71 5.74
C ILE A 1013 30.35 9.17 7.15
N HIS A 1014 29.06 9.15 7.46
CA HIS A 1014 28.49 9.55 8.74
C HIS A 1014 28.05 8.29 9.48
N VAL A 1015 28.49 8.10 10.73
CA VAL A 1015 28.17 6.90 11.52
C VAL A 1015 27.51 7.31 12.83
N TYR A 1016 26.34 6.75 13.14
CA TYR A 1016 25.62 7.03 14.38
C TYR A 1016 25.86 5.93 15.43
N PHE A 1017 26.45 6.29 16.56
CA PHE A 1017 26.66 5.42 17.72
C PHE A 1017 25.67 5.76 18.84
N ARG A 1018 24.51 5.10 18.79
CA ARG A 1018 23.37 5.40 19.68
C ARG A 1018 23.48 4.61 20.99
N HIS A 1019 24.23 5.12 21.97
CA HIS A 1019 24.45 4.46 23.27
C HIS A 1019 23.13 4.01 23.93
N PRO A 1020 23.04 2.80 24.54
CA PRO A 1020 21.81 2.28 25.14
C PRO A 1020 21.16 3.19 26.18
N GLU A 1021 21.96 3.75 27.08
CA GLU A 1021 21.57 4.65 28.17
C GLU A 1021 21.66 6.15 27.79
N GLU A 1022 21.75 6.46 26.50
CA GLU A 1022 21.87 7.84 25.98
C GLU A 1022 23.10 8.63 26.50
N PHE A 1023 24.14 7.93 26.95
CA PHE A 1023 25.40 8.57 27.31
C PHE A 1023 26.05 9.23 26.09
N LYS A 1024 26.66 10.39 26.35
CA LYS A 1024 27.31 11.21 25.33
C LYS A 1024 28.65 10.62 24.96
N ILE A 1025 29.09 10.87 23.72
CA ILE A 1025 30.44 10.52 23.29
C ILE A 1025 31.45 11.41 24.05
N GLU A 1026 32.44 10.81 24.70
CA GLU A 1026 33.55 11.55 25.29
C GLU A 1026 34.68 11.76 24.30
N ARG A 1027 35.11 10.68 23.65
CA ARG A 1027 36.25 10.65 22.74
C ARG A 1027 36.02 9.62 21.63
N VAL A 1028 36.56 9.89 20.47
CA VAL A 1028 36.54 8.98 19.32
C VAL A 1028 37.96 8.74 18.87
N GLU A 1029 38.29 7.48 18.56
CA GLU A 1029 39.49 7.11 17.84
C GLU A 1029 39.14 6.58 16.46
N VAL A 1030 39.93 6.96 15.45
CA VAL A 1030 39.90 6.40 14.10
C VAL A 1030 41.30 5.92 13.76
N GLU A 1031 41.47 4.63 13.48
CA GLU A 1031 42.79 3.98 13.34
C GLU A 1031 43.72 4.22 14.54
N GLY A 1032 43.17 4.18 15.76
CA GLY A 1032 43.91 4.41 17.01
C GLY A 1032 44.39 5.86 17.22
N LYS A 1033 43.88 6.82 16.44
CA LYS A 1033 44.21 8.26 16.56
C LYS A 1033 42.98 9.04 17.01
N ASP A 1034 43.18 10.02 17.88
CA ASP A 1034 42.12 10.93 18.31
C ASP A 1034 41.43 11.60 17.10
N TRP A 1035 40.10 11.59 17.11
CA TRP A 1035 39.25 12.13 16.06
C TRP A 1035 38.36 13.25 16.60
N THR A 1036 38.28 14.37 15.90
CA THR A 1036 37.59 15.58 16.38
C THR A 1036 36.28 15.90 15.67
N ASP A 1037 36.00 15.27 14.52
CA ASP A 1037 34.79 15.53 13.74
C ASP A 1037 33.65 14.59 14.16
N TYR A 1038 33.07 14.88 15.33
CA TYR A 1038 31.94 14.14 15.91
C TYR A 1038 31.03 15.06 16.75
N SER A 1039 29.75 14.70 16.84
CA SER A 1039 28.76 15.32 17.72
C SER A 1039 28.58 14.48 18.98
N ARG A 1040 28.86 15.10 20.14
CA ARG A 1040 28.71 14.45 21.45
C ARG A 1040 27.26 14.12 21.80
N GLU A 1041 26.34 15.01 21.41
CA GLU A 1041 24.92 14.92 21.72
C GLU A 1041 24.19 13.95 20.78
N GLU A 1042 24.46 14.05 19.48
CA GLU A 1042 23.76 13.26 18.46
C GLU A 1042 24.33 11.84 18.32
N GLY A 1043 25.51 11.58 18.89
CA GLY A 1043 26.24 10.33 18.69
C GLY A 1043 26.76 10.15 17.27
N LEU A 1044 26.86 11.24 16.49
CA LEU A 1044 27.31 11.21 15.10
C LEU A 1044 28.83 11.33 15.01
N VAL A 1045 29.47 10.45 14.24
CA VAL A 1045 30.89 10.53 13.88
C VAL A 1045 31.01 10.69 12.36
N ASN A 1046 31.64 11.77 11.90
CA ASN A 1046 31.98 11.93 10.49
C ASN A 1046 33.41 11.46 10.25
N ILE A 1047 33.59 10.30 9.60
CA ILE A 1047 34.93 9.77 9.29
C ILE A 1047 35.49 10.30 7.96
N GLY A 1048 34.77 11.21 7.31
CA GLY A 1048 35.19 11.87 6.08
C GLY A 1048 35.25 10.91 4.89
N LYS A 1049 36.23 11.16 4.00
CA LYS A 1049 36.43 10.39 2.77
C LYS A 1049 37.37 9.22 3.02
N VAL A 1050 36.82 8.01 3.18
CA VAL A 1050 37.58 6.79 3.44
C VAL A 1050 37.46 5.81 2.28
N GLY A 1051 38.59 5.27 1.80
CA GLY A 1051 38.65 4.28 0.72
C GLY A 1051 39.43 3.00 1.07
N LYS A 1052 39.83 2.85 2.34
CA LYS A 1052 40.52 1.67 2.87
C LYS A 1052 39.80 1.22 4.16
N PRO A 1053 39.94 -0.05 4.57
CA PRO A 1053 39.37 -0.51 5.82
C PRO A 1053 39.75 0.41 6.99
N VAL A 1054 38.80 0.66 7.87
CA VAL A 1054 38.95 1.56 9.02
C VAL A 1054 38.29 0.99 10.27
N GLU A 1055 38.95 1.14 11.41
CA GLU A 1055 38.43 0.89 12.74
C GLU A 1055 38.08 2.22 13.43
N VAL A 1056 36.87 2.29 13.99
CA VAL A 1056 36.35 3.43 14.74
C VAL A 1056 36.00 2.95 16.13
N VAL A 1057 36.54 3.60 17.16
CA VAL A 1057 36.23 3.31 18.56
C VAL A 1057 35.64 4.55 19.22
N VAL A 1058 34.44 4.42 19.77
CA VAL A 1058 33.72 5.50 20.43
C VAL A 1058 33.69 5.23 21.92
N TYR A 1059 34.36 6.08 22.70
CA TYR A 1059 34.38 6.00 24.16
C TYR A 1059 33.20 6.78 24.74
N VAL A 1060 32.53 6.14 25.68
CA VAL A 1060 31.32 6.61 26.37
C VAL A 1060 31.54 6.43 27.86
N SER A 1061 30.98 7.34 28.63
CA SER A 1061 31.27 7.41 30.05
C SER A 1061 30.04 7.87 30.78
N ARG A 1062 29.82 7.23 31.92
CA ARG A 1062 28.82 7.63 32.89
C ARG A 1062 29.41 8.86 33.56
N ARG A 1063 28.81 10.05 33.36
CA ARG A 1063 29.13 11.19 34.23
C ARG A 1063 29.01 10.70 35.67
N ALA A 1064 30.11 10.72 36.42
CA ALA A 1064 30.06 10.57 37.86
C ALA A 1064 29.09 11.66 38.37
N GLN A 1065 28.02 11.22 39.06
CA GLN A 1065 27.05 12.12 39.68
C GLN A 1065 27.70 12.98 40.76
#